data_AF-A0A1E1L940-F1
#
_entry.id   AF-A0A1E1L940-F1
#
_cell.length_a   1.000
_cell.length_b   1.000
_cell.length_c   1.000
_cell.angle_alpha   90.00
_cell.angle_beta   90.00
_cell.angle_gamma   90.00
#
_symmetry.space_group_name_H-M   'P 1'
#
loop_
_entity.id
_entity.type
_entity.pdbx_description
1 polymer ?
#
loop_
_entity_poly.entity_id
_entity_poly.type
_entity_poly.pdbx_seq_one_letter_code
_entity_poly.pdbx_strand_id
1 'polypeptide(L)'
;MALCAHQYWLRVYQDESGVGMQYTNRLNHISTSLPNPNKQCPSLIFFLGKQFKTRVLRALYPGAILKSRQYGVANVCLDPATQSDNHPILIADSCPDYTQVKLRGQNTCHETIRYPVGWIDEFDQPKQQHLAAHTLAKLFALFMDVLCIFAQDCGGLDGVVGLLTGWTVIGSASSLPRAIRPRLVVVTSVPGDNFASAALQFRLRVLSDSKFSASFSSLSVVNVLGLGRNPSREHFSGLEEALQLETDFIRTEKVNSHTLFSMIHITGFFDAAMRQFATSPQTFDFIQCSREISPVSHNFQHHIRTFMALCSEHNIPASMIWEFIASVVIFDSFTPDMHMFNPSDVFRNLYRQSCVLGVHDYANSQHLDVGLVTADIEAHIISMFSHMKYGGQSAAAIRQGSLERNIQYWSVLSHTSICLTCLQRNLEHYLECGHAICDDCLVAFGKPRTGLEYQYELVACPFCQVKVHFRARLLPPTCRVRFLGIDGGGSRGIISLEFMEELEKTLDLPYPLQEHFDYGIGTSSGGVATIGFFAKYWTPKQCLAFFLKFARIIFPPKRGCRFSICAILRRIFAFYLADGGYDAAILEEALKEALGSDRMFDSAKSRPSGMKYAVTATTISDATLCLISNYNGSSPPGKDSRYKHLRATRTTQEMLLWEAARCTTAAPTYFTPKYLESFGTLQDGGLAYNNPVRPGLREWLPTFGTFYRTVHWLAFIERLCTRYHSMGNSAGKITGMALMKKKRNGTSGSIYPSLVRNPELTRSTRCNIFEMRFNIT
;
A
#
# COMPACT_ATOMS: atom_id res chain seq x y z
N MET A 1 21.61 -20.04 -9.93
CA MET A 1 22.90 -19.61 -9.32
C MET A 1 23.40 -20.73 -8.43
N ALA A 2 24.72 -20.89 -8.25
CA ALA A 2 25.25 -21.89 -7.32
C ALA A 2 24.85 -21.54 -5.87
N LEU A 3 24.46 -22.55 -5.07
CA LEU A 3 24.05 -22.35 -3.69
C LEU A 3 25.22 -21.77 -2.88
N CYS A 4 25.01 -20.57 -2.32
CA CYS A 4 26.03 -19.86 -1.57
C CYS A 4 26.31 -20.59 -0.23
N ALA A 5 27.52 -21.15 -0.10
CA ALA A 5 27.97 -21.86 1.10
C ALA A 5 28.29 -20.93 2.30
N HIS A 6 28.12 -19.61 2.17
CA HIS A 6 28.30 -18.67 3.27
C HIS A 6 27.14 -18.76 4.26
N GLN A 7 27.47 -18.96 5.54
CA GLN A 7 26.52 -19.05 6.66
C GLN A 7 26.36 -17.72 7.41
N TYR A 8 27.07 -16.67 7.00
CA TYR A 8 26.98 -15.33 7.59
C TYR A 8 25.54 -14.83 7.58
N TRP A 9 25.09 -14.23 8.68
CA TRP A 9 23.77 -13.61 8.79
C TRP A 9 23.89 -12.08 8.85
N LEU A 10 24.66 -11.57 9.81
CA LEU A 10 24.77 -10.14 10.09
C LEU A 10 26.18 -9.77 10.56
N ARG A 11 26.69 -8.61 10.12
CA ARG A 11 28.03 -8.10 10.46
C ARG A 11 28.00 -6.58 10.70
N VAL A 12 28.80 -6.08 11.65
CA VAL A 12 29.06 -4.63 11.77
C VAL A 12 30.19 -4.23 10.82
N TYR A 13 29.92 -3.27 9.93
CA TYR A 13 30.93 -2.59 9.12
C TYR A 13 31.17 -1.17 9.64
N GLN A 14 32.32 -0.61 9.27
CA GLN A 14 32.66 0.79 9.48
C GLN A 14 33.27 1.30 8.19
N ASP A 15 32.81 2.46 7.72
CA ASP A 15 33.37 3.18 6.57
C ASP A 15 33.48 4.68 6.87
N GLU A 16 33.83 5.48 5.86
CA GLU A 16 33.98 6.94 5.99
C GLU A 16 32.66 7.68 6.28
N SER A 17 31.51 6.98 6.22
CA SER A 17 30.18 7.50 6.55
C SER A 17 29.62 6.97 7.89
N GLY A 18 30.47 6.33 8.71
CA GLY A 18 30.14 5.92 10.08
C GLY A 18 30.09 4.40 10.29
N VAL A 19 29.32 3.98 11.30
CA VAL A 19 29.12 2.57 11.66
C VAL A 19 27.79 2.07 11.09
N GLY A 20 27.80 0.87 10.51
CA GLY A 20 26.60 0.28 9.91
C GLY A 20 26.53 -1.24 10.03
N MET A 21 25.40 -1.80 9.62
CA MET A 21 25.17 -3.25 9.61
C MET A 21 25.05 -3.79 8.18
N GLN A 22 25.76 -4.88 7.93
CA GLN A 22 25.81 -5.61 6.67
C GLN A 22 24.99 -6.90 6.83
N TYR A 23 23.84 -6.97 6.15
CA TYR A 23 22.95 -8.13 6.11
C TYR A 23 23.11 -8.88 4.78
N THR A 24 23.22 -10.20 4.84
CA THR A 24 23.64 -11.07 3.73
C THR A 24 22.49 -11.81 3.04
N ASN A 25 21.24 -11.39 3.28
CA ASN A 25 20.02 -12.01 2.76
C ASN A 25 19.88 -13.53 3.05
N ARG A 26 20.62 -14.03 4.06
CA ARG A 26 20.80 -15.47 4.35
C ARG A 26 19.51 -16.17 4.75
N LEU A 27 18.61 -15.49 5.47
CA LEU A 27 17.32 -16.06 5.84
C LEU A 27 16.45 -16.33 4.61
N ASN A 28 16.39 -15.41 3.64
CA ASN A 28 15.65 -15.63 2.40
C ASN A 28 16.24 -16.80 1.59
N HIS A 29 17.58 -16.96 1.56
CA HIS A 29 18.19 -18.15 0.96
C HIS A 29 17.78 -19.46 1.65
N ILE A 30 17.72 -19.48 2.98
CA ILE A 30 17.22 -20.64 3.73
C ILE A 30 15.73 -20.89 3.41
N SER A 31 14.92 -19.83 3.39
CA SER A 31 13.50 -19.90 3.02
C SER A 31 13.28 -20.51 1.63
N THR A 32 14.07 -20.11 0.62
CA THR A 32 14.02 -20.71 -0.73
C THR A 32 14.52 -22.16 -0.82
N SER A 33 15.18 -22.67 0.23
CA SER A 33 15.67 -24.07 0.27
C SER A 33 14.74 -25.02 1.02
N LEU A 34 13.73 -24.50 1.72
CA LEU A 34 12.70 -25.30 2.39
C LEU A 34 11.64 -25.79 1.38
N PRO A 35 11.06 -27.00 1.57
CA PRO A 35 10.04 -27.52 0.67
C PRO A 35 8.71 -26.76 0.74
N ASN A 36 8.31 -26.23 1.90
CA ASN A 36 7.06 -25.49 2.10
C ASN A 36 7.25 -24.31 3.09
N PRO A 37 8.01 -23.26 2.75
CA PRO A 37 8.37 -22.18 3.68
C PRO A 37 7.18 -21.35 4.21
N ASN A 38 6.01 -21.44 3.55
CA ASN A 38 4.77 -20.83 4.00
C ASN A 38 4.01 -21.65 5.07
N LYS A 39 4.32 -22.94 5.21
CA LYS A 39 3.70 -23.85 6.19
C LYS A 39 4.66 -24.33 7.28
N GLN A 40 5.95 -24.35 7.00
CA GLN A 40 6.97 -24.74 7.96
C GLN A 40 7.24 -23.57 8.92
N CYS A 41 7.10 -23.85 10.22
CA CYS A 41 7.27 -22.89 11.31
C CYS A 41 8.49 -23.28 12.15
N PRO A 42 9.68 -22.75 11.83
CA PRO A 42 10.93 -23.20 12.43
C PRO A 42 11.13 -22.68 13.86
N SER A 43 12.05 -23.33 14.58
CA SER A 43 12.53 -22.90 15.90
C SER A 43 13.98 -22.43 15.82
N LEU A 44 14.30 -21.26 16.41
CA LEU A 44 15.64 -20.67 16.37
C LEU A 44 16.41 -20.88 17.67
N ILE A 45 17.40 -21.79 17.65
CA ILE A 45 18.33 -22.02 18.77
C ILE A 45 19.59 -21.19 18.54
N PHE A 46 19.90 -20.31 19.48
CA PHE A 46 21.01 -19.36 19.40
C PHE A 46 22.12 -19.74 20.39
N PHE A 47 23.32 -20.04 19.88
CA PHE A 47 24.44 -20.53 20.68
C PHE A 47 25.52 -19.45 20.88
N LEU A 48 25.75 -19.06 22.13
CA LEU A 48 26.69 -18.01 22.52
C LEU A 48 27.92 -18.60 23.23
N GLY A 49 29.09 -18.45 22.63
CA GLY A 49 30.35 -18.99 23.15
C GLY A 49 31.48 -19.05 22.12
N LYS A 50 32.55 -19.75 22.48
CA LYS A 50 33.85 -19.81 21.80
C LYS A 50 34.23 -21.27 21.49
N GLN A 51 35.16 -21.85 22.25
CA GLN A 51 35.73 -23.17 21.96
C GLN A 51 34.83 -24.29 22.46
N PHE A 52 34.23 -24.14 23.64
CA PHE A 52 33.32 -25.14 24.20
C PHE A 52 32.09 -25.27 23.30
N LYS A 53 31.45 -24.14 22.94
CA LYS A 53 30.38 -24.08 21.93
C LYS A 53 30.73 -24.86 20.66
N THR A 54 31.92 -24.60 20.10
CA THR A 54 32.35 -25.21 18.83
C THR A 54 32.52 -26.73 18.93
N ARG A 55 32.85 -27.27 20.12
CA ARG A 55 32.87 -28.73 20.35
C ARG A 55 31.45 -29.30 20.41
N VAL A 56 30.53 -28.65 21.13
CA VAL A 56 29.13 -29.10 21.25
C VAL A 56 28.43 -29.10 19.89
N LEU A 57 28.54 -28.01 19.12
CA LEU A 57 27.90 -27.91 17.80
C LEU A 57 28.36 -29.00 16.82
N ARG A 58 29.63 -29.41 16.88
CA ARG A 58 30.17 -30.51 16.04
C ARG A 58 29.65 -31.89 16.46
N ALA A 59 29.34 -32.09 17.74
CA ALA A 59 28.86 -33.36 18.27
C ALA A 59 27.35 -33.54 18.10
N LEU A 60 26.56 -32.48 18.32
CA LEU A 60 25.11 -32.49 18.15
C LEU A 60 24.68 -32.32 16.69
N TYR A 61 25.31 -31.42 15.94
CA TYR A 61 24.87 -31.03 14.59
C TYR A 61 25.99 -31.20 13.53
N PRO A 62 26.47 -32.43 13.28
CA PRO A 62 27.60 -32.69 12.38
C PRO A 62 27.32 -32.32 10.92
N GLY A 63 26.06 -32.24 10.48
CA GLY A 63 25.68 -31.74 9.16
C GLY A 63 25.64 -30.22 9.04
N ALA A 64 25.42 -29.51 10.15
CA ALA A 64 25.24 -28.07 10.19
C ALA A 64 26.54 -27.32 10.57
N ILE A 65 27.69 -27.76 10.04
CA ILE A 65 29.02 -27.25 10.45
C ILE A 65 29.14 -25.75 10.15
N LEU A 66 28.85 -24.93 11.16
CA LEU A 66 29.23 -23.53 11.21
C LEU A 66 30.75 -23.47 11.27
N LYS A 67 31.37 -23.09 10.15
CA LYS A 67 32.83 -22.90 10.12
C LYS A 67 33.16 -21.67 10.95
N SER A 68 33.46 -21.91 12.23
CA SER A 68 33.86 -20.93 13.26
C SER A 68 35.16 -20.18 12.90
N ARG A 69 35.08 -19.36 11.85
CA ARG A 69 35.99 -18.28 11.50
C ARG A 69 35.25 -16.96 11.76
N GLN A 70 35.93 -16.03 12.40
CA GLN A 70 35.35 -14.82 13.04
C GLN A 70 34.85 -13.79 12.01
N TYR A 71 33.71 -14.04 11.37
CA TYR A 71 33.18 -13.18 10.31
C TYR A 71 31.69 -12.85 10.50
N GLY A 72 31.37 -11.98 11.47
CA GLY A 72 30.01 -11.51 11.70
C GLY A 72 29.63 -11.47 13.18
N VAL A 73 28.55 -10.75 13.49
CA VAL A 73 27.91 -10.72 14.82
C VAL A 73 27.17 -12.02 15.07
N ALA A 74 26.52 -12.56 14.03
CA ALA A 74 25.91 -13.88 14.06
C ALA A 74 26.01 -14.57 12.68
N ASN A 75 26.05 -15.90 12.71
CA ASN A 75 25.81 -16.77 11.57
C ASN A 75 24.47 -17.50 11.74
N VAL A 76 23.91 -18.04 10.66
CA VAL A 76 22.73 -18.92 10.71
C VAL A 76 22.78 -20.01 9.65
N CYS A 77 22.46 -21.23 10.07
CA CYS A 77 22.23 -22.38 9.21
C CYS A 77 20.91 -23.07 9.59
N LEU A 78 20.38 -23.83 8.63
CA LEU A 78 19.33 -24.81 8.85
C LEU A 78 20.01 -26.13 9.24
N ASP A 79 19.47 -26.87 10.21
CA ASP A 79 19.86 -28.26 10.43
C ASP A 79 19.34 -29.13 9.28
N PRO A 80 20.20 -29.75 8.45
CA PRO A 80 19.76 -30.57 7.33
C PRO A 80 18.86 -31.75 7.75
N ALA A 81 18.99 -32.24 8.99
CA ALA A 81 18.16 -33.33 9.48
C ALA A 81 16.67 -32.97 9.59
N THR A 82 16.36 -31.69 9.80
CA THR A 82 14.99 -31.18 10.04
C THR A 82 14.41 -30.38 8.86
N GLN A 83 15.12 -30.31 7.72
CA GLN A 83 14.73 -29.53 6.55
C GLN A 83 13.33 -29.88 6.00
N SER A 84 12.93 -31.14 6.13
CA SER A 84 11.63 -31.65 5.67
C SER A 84 10.53 -31.60 6.73
N ASP A 85 10.84 -31.25 7.97
CA ASP A 85 9.89 -31.26 9.08
C ASP A 85 8.97 -30.04 9.06
N ASN A 86 7.81 -30.15 9.69
CA ASN A 86 6.92 -28.99 9.90
C ASN A 86 7.56 -27.90 10.80
N HIS A 87 8.55 -28.28 11.61
CA HIS A 87 9.26 -27.40 12.54
C HIS A 87 10.80 -27.51 12.36
N PRO A 88 11.36 -26.96 11.26
CA PRO A 88 12.80 -27.01 11.03
C PRO A 88 13.58 -26.29 12.13
N ILE A 89 14.75 -26.80 12.49
CA ILE A 89 15.63 -26.16 13.48
C ILE A 89 16.61 -25.22 12.77
N LEU A 90 16.55 -23.94 13.10
CA LEU A 90 17.53 -22.94 12.73
C LEU A 90 18.57 -22.85 13.84
N ILE A 91 19.84 -23.02 13.47
CA ILE A 91 20.99 -22.93 14.37
C ILE A 91 21.69 -21.62 14.07
N ALA A 92 21.70 -20.71 15.04
CA ALA A 92 22.48 -19.48 14.97
C ALA A 92 23.63 -19.53 15.99
N ASP A 93 24.77 -18.92 15.64
CA ASP A 93 25.91 -18.84 16.56
C ASP A 93 26.53 -17.44 16.61
N SER A 94 27.02 -17.08 17.81
CA SER A 94 27.74 -15.83 18.06
C SER A 94 28.88 -16.04 19.07
N CYS A 95 29.83 -15.11 19.10
CA CYS A 95 30.96 -15.08 20.03
C CYS A 95 30.80 -13.85 20.95
N PRO A 96 30.89 -14.00 22.29
CA PRO A 96 30.73 -12.86 23.20
C PRO A 96 31.79 -11.78 22.97
N ASP A 97 33.02 -12.17 22.63
CA ASP A 97 34.10 -11.23 22.28
C ASP A 97 34.08 -10.96 20.77
N TYR A 98 33.18 -10.09 20.31
CA TYR A 98 33.15 -9.67 18.91
C TYR A 98 34.39 -8.81 18.57
N THR A 99 35.28 -9.35 17.73
CA THR A 99 36.44 -8.64 17.18
C THR A 99 36.23 -8.42 15.68
N GLN A 100 36.31 -7.17 15.23
CA GLN A 100 35.96 -6.80 13.86
C GLN A 100 37.05 -7.23 12.87
N VAL A 101 36.87 -8.38 12.24
CA VAL A 101 37.80 -8.83 11.18
C VAL A 101 37.58 -8.04 9.89
N LYS A 102 38.64 -7.38 9.40
CA LYS A 102 38.69 -6.73 8.08
C LYS A 102 38.77 -7.79 6.97
N LEU A 103 37.62 -8.23 6.46
CA LEU A 103 37.54 -9.02 5.23
C LEU A 103 38.13 -8.23 4.05
N ARG A 104 39.17 -8.79 3.41
CA ARG A 104 39.70 -8.30 2.13
C ARG A 104 38.86 -8.91 1.00
N GLY A 105 38.11 -8.08 0.27
CA GLY A 105 37.35 -8.47 -0.94
C GLY A 105 35.84 -8.23 -0.82
N GLN A 106 35.22 -7.89 -1.95
CA GLN A 106 33.75 -7.90 -2.09
C GLN A 106 33.29 -9.33 -2.41
N ASN A 107 32.47 -9.92 -1.55
CA ASN A 107 31.86 -11.22 -1.82
C ASN A 107 30.67 -11.04 -2.78
N THR A 108 30.89 -11.29 -4.07
CA THR A 108 29.88 -11.12 -5.16
C THR A 108 28.89 -12.28 -5.30
N CYS A 109 28.93 -13.27 -4.42
CA CYS A 109 28.17 -14.52 -4.53
C CYS A 109 26.76 -14.49 -3.93
N HIS A 110 26.38 -13.41 -3.24
CA HIS A 110 25.03 -13.19 -2.71
C HIS A 110 24.75 -11.70 -2.57
N GLU A 111 23.47 -11.32 -2.64
CA GLU A 111 23.06 -9.96 -2.35
C GLU A 111 23.43 -9.59 -0.90
N THR A 112 23.91 -8.37 -0.72
CA THR A 112 24.31 -7.84 0.58
C THR A 112 23.75 -6.44 0.74
N ILE A 113 22.86 -6.26 1.70
CA ILE A 113 22.24 -4.97 2.02
C ILE A 113 23.05 -4.32 3.15
N ARG A 114 23.34 -3.02 3.00
CA ARG A 114 24.00 -2.20 4.02
C ARG A 114 23.01 -1.22 4.62
N TYR A 115 22.92 -1.22 5.94
CA TYR A 115 22.09 -0.32 6.72
C TYR A 115 23.00 0.57 7.58
N PRO A 116 23.15 1.87 7.30
CA PRO A 116 23.83 2.80 8.21
C PRO A 116 23.02 2.90 9.51
N VAL A 117 23.69 2.90 10.67
CA VAL A 117 23.02 2.94 11.97
C VAL A 117 22.98 4.39 12.47
N GLY A 118 21.82 5.04 12.33
CA GLY A 118 21.68 6.49 12.50
C GLY A 118 21.65 7.01 13.94
N TRP A 119 21.72 6.14 14.94
CA TRP A 119 21.62 6.47 16.37
C TRP A 119 22.93 6.26 17.15
N ILE A 120 24.05 6.05 16.45
CA ILE A 120 25.39 5.91 17.04
C ILE A 120 26.28 7.06 16.54
N ASP A 121 26.70 7.95 17.44
CA ASP A 121 27.64 9.04 17.10
C ASP A 121 29.02 8.50 16.71
N GLU A 122 29.68 9.19 15.78
CA GLU A 122 30.94 8.77 15.14
C GLU A 122 32.17 8.71 16.08
N PHE A 123 32.12 9.38 17.24
CA PHE A 123 33.32 9.72 18.02
C PHE A 123 33.64 8.78 19.21
N ASP A 124 32.93 7.67 19.38
CA ASP A 124 32.94 6.93 20.66
C ASP A 124 33.18 5.41 20.50
N GLN A 125 34.45 4.99 20.54
CA GLN A 125 34.88 3.58 20.34
C GLN A 125 34.20 2.54 21.26
N PRO A 126 33.88 2.81 22.54
CA PRO A 126 33.11 1.90 23.41
C PRO A 126 31.75 1.48 22.83
N LYS A 127 31.16 2.26 21.89
CA LYS A 127 29.84 1.96 21.31
C LYS A 127 29.82 0.72 20.38
N GLN A 128 30.95 0.17 19.95
CA GLN A 128 30.94 -1.01 19.05
C GLN A 128 30.57 -2.33 19.75
N GLN A 129 31.09 -2.58 20.96
CA GLN A 129 30.62 -3.70 21.79
C GLN A 129 29.17 -3.47 22.24
N HIS A 130 28.82 -2.21 22.48
CA HIS A 130 27.46 -1.78 22.78
C HIS A 130 26.48 -2.11 21.64
N LEU A 131 26.86 -1.90 20.38
CA LEU A 131 26.06 -2.28 19.20
C LEU A 131 25.86 -3.79 19.13
N ALA A 132 26.90 -4.62 19.29
CA ALA A 132 26.75 -6.07 19.28
C ALA A 132 25.78 -6.57 20.39
N ALA A 133 25.89 -6.01 21.60
CA ALA A 133 24.96 -6.31 22.70
C ALA A 133 23.52 -5.83 22.38
N HIS A 134 23.35 -4.65 21.79
CA HIS A 134 22.05 -4.15 21.33
C HIS A 134 21.45 -5.03 20.23
N THR A 135 22.25 -5.50 19.28
CA THR A 135 21.81 -6.41 18.22
C THR A 135 21.31 -7.74 18.81
N LEU A 136 22.02 -8.30 19.80
CA LEU A 136 21.59 -9.52 20.48
C LEU A 136 20.30 -9.29 21.30
N ALA A 137 20.27 -8.27 22.16
CA ALA A 137 19.19 -8.02 23.11
C ALA A 137 17.91 -7.41 22.50
N LYS A 138 18.00 -6.65 21.40
CA LYS A 138 16.86 -5.95 20.78
C LYS A 138 16.47 -6.44 19.37
N LEU A 139 17.39 -6.99 18.58
CA LEU A 139 17.06 -7.51 17.24
C LEU A 139 16.91 -9.03 17.25
N PHE A 140 17.95 -9.77 17.63
CA PHE A 140 17.89 -11.23 17.58
C PHE A 140 16.91 -11.82 18.61
N ALA A 141 16.83 -11.23 19.81
CA ALA A 141 15.86 -11.62 20.84
C ALA A 141 14.37 -11.48 20.43
N LEU A 142 14.06 -10.83 19.31
CA LEU A 142 12.72 -10.83 18.71
C LEU A 142 12.35 -12.19 18.08
N PHE A 143 13.36 -12.98 17.69
CA PHE A 143 13.21 -14.22 16.92
C PHE A 143 13.80 -15.46 17.60
N MET A 144 14.72 -15.29 18.57
CA MET A 144 15.27 -16.42 19.34
C MET A 144 14.17 -17.19 20.10
N ASP A 145 14.17 -18.51 19.98
CA ASP A 145 13.38 -19.42 20.80
C ASP A 145 14.15 -19.81 22.07
N VAL A 146 15.36 -20.33 21.88
CA VAL A 146 16.24 -20.80 22.95
C VAL A 146 17.61 -20.13 22.82
N LEU A 147 18.10 -19.53 23.90
CA LEU A 147 19.45 -18.98 24.01
C LEU A 147 20.31 -19.93 24.85
N CYS A 148 21.29 -20.57 24.21
CA CYS A 148 22.23 -21.47 24.86
C CYS A 148 23.58 -20.77 25.09
N ILE A 149 23.92 -20.49 26.36
CA ILE A 149 25.16 -19.81 26.75
C ILE A 149 26.13 -20.80 27.39
N PHE A 150 27.37 -20.86 26.89
CA PHE A 150 28.42 -21.70 27.46
C PHE A 150 29.24 -20.91 28.48
N ALA A 151 29.02 -21.19 29.77
CA ALA A 151 29.61 -20.43 30.88
C ALA A 151 31.15 -20.36 30.80
N GLN A 152 31.80 -21.49 30.48
CA GLN A 152 33.27 -21.54 30.46
C GLN A 152 33.90 -20.75 29.30
N ASP A 153 33.14 -20.46 28.23
CA ASP A 153 33.57 -19.56 27.15
C ASP A 153 33.38 -18.07 27.51
N CYS A 154 32.60 -17.78 28.57
CA CYS A 154 32.17 -16.44 28.99
C CYS A 154 32.78 -15.97 30.33
N GLY A 155 33.74 -16.71 30.91
CA GLY A 155 34.33 -16.37 32.22
C GLY A 155 33.64 -17.03 33.43
N GLY A 156 32.98 -18.17 33.22
CA GLY A 156 32.26 -18.90 34.26
C GLY A 156 30.84 -18.37 34.48
N LEU A 157 30.18 -18.85 35.54
CA LEU A 157 28.80 -18.45 35.87
C LEU A 157 28.71 -16.94 36.18
N ASP A 158 29.70 -16.36 36.85
CA ASP A 158 29.74 -14.92 37.14
C ASP A 158 29.81 -14.06 35.87
N GLY A 159 30.60 -14.48 34.87
CA GLY A 159 30.65 -13.82 33.57
C GLY A 159 29.32 -13.89 32.81
N VAL A 160 28.57 -14.99 32.94
CA VAL A 160 27.20 -15.09 32.41
C VAL A 160 26.24 -14.15 33.15
N VAL A 161 26.34 -13.99 34.48
CA VAL A 161 25.55 -12.99 35.21
C VAL A 161 25.82 -11.58 34.65
N GLY A 162 27.09 -11.19 34.53
CA GLY A 162 27.46 -9.86 34.00
C GLY A 162 26.92 -9.60 32.58
N LEU A 163 26.96 -10.62 31.71
CA LEU A 163 26.40 -10.53 30.36
C LEU A 163 24.87 -10.37 30.37
N LEU A 164 24.17 -11.16 31.18
CA LEU A 164 22.71 -11.09 31.31
C LEU A 164 22.25 -9.74 31.89
N THR A 165 22.92 -9.24 32.94
CA THR A 165 22.65 -7.91 33.51
C THR A 165 22.88 -6.80 32.47
N GLY A 166 23.90 -6.93 31.61
CA GLY A 166 24.08 -6.01 30.48
C GLY A 166 22.89 -6.00 29.52
N TRP A 167 22.29 -7.16 29.25
CA TRP A 167 21.15 -7.27 28.33
C TRP A 167 19.83 -6.83 28.97
N THR A 168 19.61 -7.09 30.26
CA THR A 168 18.41 -6.61 30.99
C THR A 168 18.42 -5.09 31.19
N VAL A 169 19.61 -4.46 31.24
CA VAL A 169 19.76 -3.00 31.21
C VAL A 169 19.36 -2.42 29.84
N ILE A 170 19.76 -3.06 28.73
CA ILE A 170 19.37 -2.66 27.36
C ILE A 170 17.87 -2.84 27.13
N GLY A 171 17.30 -3.93 27.67
CA GLY A 171 15.88 -4.29 27.60
C GLY A 171 15.45 -4.89 26.26
N SER A 172 14.39 -5.71 26.30
CA SER A 172 13.76 -6.29 25.11
C SER A 172 13.01 -5.23 24.28
N ALA A 173 13.01 -5.41 22.96
CA ALA A 173 12.30 -4.55 22.01
C ALA A 173 11.08 -5.22 21.34
N SER A 174 10.56 -6.35 21.83
CA SER A 174 9.38 -7.00 21.22
C SER A 174 8.06 -6.54 21.86
N SER A 175 7.06 -6.17 21.04
CA SER A 175 5.68 -5.90 21.49
C SER A 175 4.92 -7.14 21.98
N LEU A 176 5.41 -8.35 21.67
CA LEU A 176 4.71 -9.61 21.94
C LEU A 176 4.76 -10.01 23.43
N PRO A 177 3.85 -10.91 23.88
CA PRO A 177 3.73 -11.30 25.28
C PRO A 177 5.03 -11.80 25.93
N ARG A 178 5.18 -11.58 27.24
CA ARG A 178 6.39 -12.01 27.99
C ARG A 178 6.60 -13.52 28.00
N ALA A 179 5.53 -14.31 27.88
CA ALA A 179 5.61 -15.77 27.81
C ALA A 179 6.47 -16.28 26.64
N ILE A 180 6.51 -15.54 25.52
CA ILE A 180 7.29 -15.93 24.33
C ILE A 180 8.69 -15.31 24.27
N ARG A 181 9.17 -14.71 25.36
CA ARG A 181 10.57 -14.24 25.45
C ARG A 181 11.52 -15.45 25.35
N PRO A 182 12.77 -15.26 24.87
CA PRO A 182 13.72 -16.37 24.72
C PRO A 182 13.89 -17.17 26.02
N ARG A 183 14.01 -18.49 25.86
CA ARG A 183 14.24 -19.44 26.96
C ARG A 183 15.73 -19.65 27.15
N LEU A 184 16.23 -19.45 28.36
CA LEU A 184 17.68 -19.40 28.62
C LEU A 184 18.19 -20.76 29.12
N VAL A 185 19.16 -21.33 28.42
CA VAL A 185 19.89 -22.54 28.81
C VAL A 185 21.35 -22.18 29.07
N VAL A 186 21.82 -22.35 30.30
CA VAL A 186 23.23 -22.09 30.67
C VAL A 186 23.96 -23.41 30.85
N VAL A 187 24.95 -23.66 29.99
CA VAL A 187 25.77 -24.86 30.01
C VAL A 187 27.04 -24.60 30.80
N THR A 188 27.29 -25.41 31.82
CA THR A 188 28.46 -25.30 32.70
C THR A 188 29.18 -26.65 32.85
N SER A 189 30.36 -26.61 33.44
CA SER A 189 31.20 -27.78 33.74
C SER A 189 31.75 -27.61 35.16
N VAL A 190 30.88 -27.81 36.15
CA VAL A 190 31.20 -27.75 37.59
C VAL A 190 31.26 -29.18 38.13
N PRO A 191 32.24 -29.56 38.96
CA PRO A 191 32.27 -30.88 39.61
C PRO A 191 30.92 -31.23 40.26
N GLY A 192 30.45 -32.48 40.08
CA GLY A 192 29.08 -32.89 40.39
C GLY A 192 28.62 -32.50 41.80
N ASP A 193 29.48 -32.73 42.80
CA ASP A 193 29.22 -32.47 44.22
C ASP A 193 28.90 -31.00 44.51
N ASN A 194 29.47 -30.08 43.72
CA ASN A 194 29.28 -28.63 43.88
C ASN A 194 28.22 -28.05 42.93
N PHE A 195 27.74 -28.82 41.95
CA PHE A 195 26.86 -28.31 40.89
C PHE A 195 25.52 -27.79 41.45
N ALA A 196 24.87 -28.52 42.36
CA ALA A 196 23.58 -28.13 42.91
C ALA A 196 23.65 -26.76 43.63
N SER A 197 24.69 -26.56 44.44
CA SER A 197 24.96 -25.30 45.14
C SER A 197 25.26 -24.16 44.17
N ALA A 198 26.20 -24.37 43.23
CA ALA A 198 26.58 -23.36 42.24
C ALA A 198 25.41 -22.94 41.33
N ALA A 199 24.61 -23.90 40.88
CA ALA A 199 23.44 -23.64 40.04
C ALA A 199 22.31 -22.94 40.83
N LEU A 200 22.13 -23.24 42.12
CA LEU A 200 21.18 -22.52 42.98
C LEU A 200 21.61 -21.07 43.20
N GLN A 201 22.88 -20.83 43.57
CA GLN A 201 23.41 -19.48 43.74
C GLN A 201 23.31 -18.65 42.46
N PHE A 202 23.63 -19.24 41.30
CA PHE A 202 23.48 -18.60 40.00
C PHE A 202 22.02 -18.22 39.71
N ARG A 203 21.07 -19.16 39.89
CA ARG A 203 19.63 -18.88 39.71
C ARG A 203 19.16 -17.74 40.62
N LEU A 204 19.52 -17.75 41.90
CA LEU A 204 19.14 -16.69 42.84
C LEU A 204 19.67 -15.32 42.41
N ARG A 205 20.92 -15.22 41.93
CA ARG A 205 21.47 -13.95 41.42
C ARG A 205 20.74 -13.47 40.17
N VAL A 206 20.57 -14.33 39.16
CA VAL A 206 19.91 -13.94 37.89
C VAL A 206 18.43 -13.58 38.11
N LEU A 207 17.71 -14.34 38.92
CA LEU A 207 16.28 -14.10 39.20
C LEU A 207 16.05 -12.95 40.20
N SER A 208 17.09 -12.44 40.88
CA SER A 208 16.98 -11.23 41.69
C SER A 208 16.88 -9.93 40.86
N ASP A 209 17.26 -9.97 39.58
CA ASP A 209 17.05 -8.85 38.66
C ASP A 209 15.56 -8.78 38.23
N SER A 210 14.86 -7.74 38.68
CA SER A 210 13.46 -7.50 38.34
C SER A 210 13.20 -7.34 36.85
N LYS A 211 14.21 -6.99 36.05
CA LYS A 211 14.14 -6.87 34.58
C LYS A 211 14.38 -8.18 33.83
N PHE A 212 14.79 -9.26 34.51
CA PHE A 212 15.00 -10.56 33.87
C PHE A 212 13.74 -11.05 33.14
N SER A 213 12.58 -11.00 33.82
CA SER A 213 11.27 -11.42 33.27
C SER A 213 10.75 -10.58 32.09
N ALA A 214 11.35 -9.41 31.82
CA ALA A 214 11.05 -8.60 30.64
C ALA A 214 11.84 -9.05 29.40
N SER A 215 12.93 -9.80 29.60
CA SER A 215 13.91 -10.19 28.58
C SER A 215 13.93 -11.68 28.29
N PHE A 216 13.64 -12.52 29.30
CA PHE A 216 13.66 -14.00 29.21
C PHE A 216 12.43 -14.60 29.91
N SER A 217 11.97 -15.76 29.44
CA SER A 217 10.78 -16.46 29.99
C SER A 217 11.11 -17.64 30.90
N SER A 218 12.28 -18.28 30.75
CA SER A 218 12.76 -19.38 31.59
C SER A 218 14.27 -19.29 31.85
N LEU A 219 14.75 -20.04 32.85
CA LEU A 219 16.17 -20.26 33.11
C LEU A 219 16.42 -21.74 33.49
N SER A 220 17.11 -22.46 32.62
CA SER A 220 17.66 -23.78 32.86
C SER A 220 19.19 -23.74 32.95
N VAL A 221 19.77 -24.65 33.76
CA VAL A 221 21.21 -24.78 33.96
C VAL A 221 21.58 -26.24 33.82
N VAL A 222 22.42 -26.56 32.84
CA VAL A 222 22.82 -27.93 32.48
C VAL A 222 24.31 -28.11 32.79
N ASN A 223 24.66 -29.20 33.48
CA ASN A 223 26.04 -29.56 33.75
C ASN A 223 26.53 -30.57 32.70
N VAL A 224 27.70 -30.34 32.12
CA VAL A 224 28.37 -31.28 31.22
C VAL A 224 29.75 -31.59 31.77
N LEU A 225 29.97 -32.84 32.18
CA LEU A 225 31.20 -33.33 32.81
C LEU A 225 32.05 -34.15 31.82
N GLY A 226 33.35 -34.29 32.12
CA GLY A 226 34.18 -35.34 31.53
C GLY A 226 34.54 -35.19 30.04
N LEU A 227 34.79 -33.97 29.54
CA LEU A 227 35.12 -33.77 28.13
C LEU A 227 36.52 -34.30 27.75
N GLY A 228 36.55 -35.45 27.06
CA GLY A 228 37.71 -35.92 26.30
C GLY A 228 38.07 -35.03 25.11
N ARG A 229 39.17 -35.37 24.40
CA ARG A 229 39.64 -34.59 23.23
C ARG A 229 38.63 -34.52 22.09
N ASN A 230 37.86 -35.60 21.87
CA ASN A 230 36.75 -35.68 20.93
C ASN A 230 35.51 -36.24 21.66
N PRO A 231 34.59 -35.39 22.16
CA PRO A 231 33.36 -35.86 22.81
C PRO A 231 32.37 -36.41 21.76
N SER A 232 31.73 -37.55 22.05
CA SER A 232 30.63 -38.09 21.26
C SER A 232 29.30 -37.37 21.57
N ARG A 233 28.27 -37.54 20.73
CA ARG A 233 26.91 -36.99 20.96
C ARG A 233 26.34 -37.41 22.33
N GLU A 234 26.61 -38.64 22.75
CA GLU A 234 26.15 -39.21 24.04
C GLU A 234 26.61 -38.40 25.27
N HIS A 235 27.79 -37.77 25.20
CA HIS A 235 28.30 -36.89 26.28
C HIS A 235 27.45 -35.61 26.45
N PHE A 236 26.63 -35.29 25.46
CA PHE A 236 25.75 -34.12 25.44
C PHE A 236 24.27 -34.50 25.46
N SER A 237 23.91 -35.77 25.71
CA SER A 237 22.52 -36.27 25.70
C SER A 237 21.58 -35.43 26.58
N GLY A 238 21.96 -35.15 27.83
CA GLY A 238 21.18 -34.30 28.73
C GLY A 238 21.10 -32.81 28.31
N LEU A 239 22.03 -32.33 27.49
CA LEU A 239 21.93 -31.00 26.87
C LEU A 239 21.00 -31.04 25.64
N GLU A 240 21.08 -32.09 24.84
CA GLU A 240 20.19 -32.31 23.70
C GLU A 240 18.73 -32.42 24.15
N GLU A 241 18.45 -33.22 25.19
CA GLU A 241 17.14 -33.34 25.82
C GLU A 241 16.65 -31.99 26.39
N ALA A 242 17.51 -31.24 27.11
CA ALA A 242 17.15 -29.93 27.63
C ALA A 242 16.84 -28.90 26.51
N LEU A 243 17.62 -28.90 25.41
CA LEU A 243 17.35 -28.03 24.26
C LEU A 243 16.04 -28.40 23.57
N GLN A 244 15.76 -29.69 23.40
CA GLN A 244 14.50 -30.18 22.82
C GLN A 244 13.30 -29.77 23.68
N LEU A 245 13.35 -30.04 24.99
CA LEU A 245 12.28 -29.70 25.94
C LEU A 245 11.99 -28.19 25.95
N GLU A 246 13.01 -27.33 26.10
CA GLU A 246 12.80 -25.88 26.10
C GLU A 246 12.28 -25.38 24.75
N THR A 247 12.67 -26.01 23.64
CA THR A 247 12.17 -25.71 22.28
C THR A 247 10.69 -26.11 22.11
N ASP A 248 10.27 -27.24 22.66
CA ASP A 248 8.88 -27.70 22.60
C ASP A 248 7.96 -26.86 23.51
N PHE A 249 8.45 -26.43 24.68
CA PHE A 249 7.73 -25.48 25.54
C PHE A 249 7.51 -24.13 24.86
N ILE A 250 8.54 -23.48 24.29
CA ILE A 250 8.36 -22.19 23.60
C ILE A 250 7.49 -22.31 22.35
N ARG A 251 7.57 -23.43 21.60
CA ARG A 251 6.68 -23.68 20.46
C ARG A 251 5.22 -23.76 20.91
N THR A 252 4.94 -24.44 22.02
CA THR A 252 3.59 -24.53 22.61
C THR A 252 3.06 -23.15 23.00
N GLU A 253 3.87 -22.33 23.68
CA GLU A 253 3.50 -20.95 24.04
C GLU A 253 3.31 -20.05 22.81
N LYS A 254 4.12 -20.21 21.75
CA LYS A 254 3.94 -19.51 20.48
C LYS A 254 2.65 -19.93 19.75
N VAL A 255 2.22 -21.19 19.85
CA VAL A 255 0.91 -21.64 19.35
C VAL A 255 -0.23 -21.01 20.15
N ASN A 256 -0.17 -21.09 21.48
CA ASN A 256 -1.19 -20.55 22.39
C ASN A 256 -1.38 -19.03 22.24
N SER A 257 -0.28 -18.29 22.08
CA SER A 257 -0.27 -16.83 21.91
C SER A 257 -0.47 -16.35 20.47
N HIS A 258 -0.64 -17.26 19.49
CA HIS A 258 -0.76 -16.91 18.08
C HIS A 258 0.46 -16.17 17.50
N THR A 259 1.67 -16.56 17.90
CA THR A 259 2.95 -15.98 17.47
C THR A 259 3.93 -17.00 16.87
N LEU A 260 3.46 -18.22 16.58
CA LEU A 260 4.24 -19.21 15.83
C LEU A 260 4.32 -18.82 14.35
N PHE A 261 5.39 -18.14 13.97
CA PHE A 261 5.61 -17.64 12.62
C PHE A 261 6.12 -18.73 11.66
N SER A 262 5.66 -18.68 10.41
CA SER A 262 6.24 -19.46 9.31
C SER A 262 7.61 -18.90 8.88
N MET A 263 8.37 -19.66 8.09
CA MET A 263 9.66 -19.16 7.57
C MET A 263 9.50 -17.86 6.76
N ILE A 264 8.47 -17.73 5.92
CA ILE A 264 8.23 -16.47 5.16
C ILE A 264 7.91 -15.28 6.07
N HIS A 265 7.24 -15.53 7.20
CA HIS A 265 6.94 -14.47 8.17
C HIS A 265 8.21 -14.07 8.94
N ILE A 266 9.04 -15.04 9.34
CA ILE A 266 10.33 -14.78 10.00
C ILE A 266 11.25 -13.96 9.08
N THR A 267 11.34 -14.28 7.78
CA THR A 267 12.17 -13.50 6.87
C THR A 267 11.64 -12.07 6.68
N GLY A 268 10.34 -11.90 6.42
CA GLY A 268 9.72 -10.59 6.26
C GLY A 268 9.82 -9.71 7.51
N PHE A 269 9.54 -10.27 8.69
CA PHE A 269 9.66 -9.54 9.96
C PHE A 269 11.12 -9.24 10.31
N PHE A 270 12.08 -10.12 10.02
CA PHE A 270 13.50 -9.82 10.24
C PHE A 270 13.98 -8.68 9.35
N ASP A 271 13.61 -8.68 8.07
CA ASP A 271 13.98 -7.62 7.12
C ASP A 271 13.34 -6.26 7.51
N ALA A 272 12.13 -6.27 8.09
CA ALA A 272 11.49 -5.07 8.65
C ALA A 272 12.13 -4.62 9.98
N ALA A 273 12.40 -5.54 10.91
CA ALA A 273 13.05 -5.25 12.18
C ALA A 273 14.48 -4.71 11.97
N MET A 274 15.21 -5.21 10.97
CA MET A 274 16.49 -4.68 10.52
C MET A 274 16.38 -3.22 10.05
N ARG A 275 15.38 -2.89 9.23
CA ARG A 275 15.13 -1.51 8.75
C ARG A 275 14.80 -0.58 9.93
N GLN A 276 13.92 -0.99 10.84
CA GLN A 276 13.56 -0.18 12.01
C GLN A 276 14.77 -0.02 12.95
N PHE A 277 15.44 -1.11 13.33
CA PHE A 277 16.58 -1.06 14.25
C PHE A 277 17.72 -0.19 13.72
N ALA A 278 17.95 -0.14 12.40
CA ALA A 278 18.97 0.76 11.82
C ALA A 278 18.63 2.26 12.00
N THR A 279 17.35 2.62 12.02
CA THR A 279 16.90 4.02 12.21
C THR A 279 16.68 4.37 13.69
N SER A 280 16.14 3.46 14.50
CA SER A 280 15.84 3.68 15.91
C SER A 280 15.69 2.36 16.70
N PRO A 281 16.36 2.18 17.86
CA PRO A 281 16.30 0.95 18.65
C PRO A 281 15.10 0.93 19.61
N GLN A 282 13.92 1.30 19.09
CA GLN A 282 12.62 1.28 19.78
C GLN A 282 11.93 -0.10 19.69
N THR A 283 10.79 -0.25 20.35
CA THR A 283 9.96 -1.45 20.28
C THR A 283 9.52 -1.74 18.84
N PHE A 284 9.77 -2.96 18.40
CA PHE A 284 9.26 -3.53 17.15
C PHE A 284 7.86 -4.10 17.39
N ASP A 285 6.87 -3.57 16.66
CA ASP A 285 5.49 -4.04 16.70
C ASP A 285 5.20 -4.92 15.48
N PHE A 286 5.04 -6.22 15.72
CA PHE A 286 4.75 -7.22 14.69
C PHE A 286 3.38 -7.01 14.03
N ILE A 287 2.36 -6.58 14.78
CA ILE A 287 1.01 -6.39 14.26
C ILE A 287 1.00 -5.15 13.36
N GLN A 288 1.54 -4.02 13.84
CA GLN A 288 1.66 -2.81 13.04
C GLN A 288 2.56 -3.01 11.81
N CYS A 289 3.69 -3.71 11.95
CA CYS A 289 4.59 -4.04 10.86
C CYS A 289 3.92 -4.89 9.77
N SER A 290 3.07 -5.85 10.15
CA SER A 290 2.33 -6.69 9.19
C SER A 290 1.41 -5.88 8.27
N ARG A 291 1.08 -4.64 8.63
CA ARG A 291 0.24 -3.72 7.86
C ARG A 291 1.02 -2.59 7.18
N GLU A 292 2.35 -2.64 7.09
CA GLU A 292 3.16 -1.62 6.39
C GLU A 292 2.74 -1.46 4.91
N ILE A 293 2.42 -2.57 4.24
CA ILE A 293 2.06 -2.60 2.80
C ILE A 293 0.58 -2.26 2.58
N SER A 294 -0.31 -2.71 3.48
CA SER A 294 -1.76 -2.44 3.44
C SER A 294 -2.24 -1.94 4.80
N PRO A 295 -2.04 -0.65 5.13
CA PRO A 295 -2.49 -0.08 6.38
C PRO A 295 -4.02 -0.02 6.44
N VAL A 296 -4.58 -0.07 7.66
CA VAL A 296 -6.00 0.22 7.91
C VAL A 296 -6.33 1.61 7.35
N SER A 297 -7.50 1.75 6.74
CA SER A 297 -7.88 2.99 6.09
C SER A 297 -8.01 4.14 7.09
N HIS A 298 -7.35 5.27 6.81
CA HIS A 298 -7.52 6.50 7.60
C HIS A 298 -8.98 7.00 7.61
N ASN A 299 -9.79 6.60 6.62
CA ASN A 299 -11.22 6.92 6.55
C ASN A 299 -12.13 5.88 7.23
N PHE A 300 -11.59 4.78 7.79
CA PHE A 300 -12.39 3.69 8.38
C PHE A 300 -13.37 4.20 9.44
N GLN A 301 -12.92 5.09 10.34
CA GLN A 301 -13.77 5.77 11.33
C GLN A 301 -14.94 6.54 10.67
N HIS A 302 -14.67 7.25 9.57
CA HIS A 302 -15.70 8.01 8.85
C HIS A 302 -16.69 7.08 8.13
N HIS A 303 -16.19 6.00 7.52
CA HIS A 303 -17.02 5.00 6.86
C HIS A 303 -17.93 4.26 7.85
N ILE A 304 -17.45 3.97 9.07
CA ILE A 304 -18.32 3.47 10.15
C ILE A 304 -19.41 4.50 10.45
N ARG A 305 -19.10 5.79 10.69
CA ARG A 305 -20.13 6.81 10.99
C ARG A 305 -21.21 6.90 9.91
N THR A 306 -20.81 6.92 8.65
CA THR A 306 -21.76 6.94 7.52
C THR A 306 -22.60 5.66 7.47
N PHE A 307 -22.01 4.49 7.73
CA PHE A 307 -22.75 3.23 7.85
C PHE A 307 -23.74 3.23 9.03
N MET A 308 -23.35 3.76 10.21
CA MET A 308 -24.24 3.89 11.37
C MET A 308 -25.41 4.84 11.08
N ALA A 309 -25.18 5.95 10.37
CA ALA A 309 -26.24 6.86 9.93
C ALA A 309 -27.23 6.17 8.99
N LEU A 310 -26.77 5.40 8.01
CA LEU A 310 -27.63 4.60 7.14
C LEU A 310 -28.42 3.54 7.93
N CYS A 311 -27.77 2.85 8.88
CA CYS A 311 -28.46 1.89 9.74
C CYS A 311 -29.55 2.54 10.61
N SER A 312 -29.33 3.79 11.06
CA SER A 312 -30.34 4.56 11.78
C SER A 312 -31.51 4.98 10.89
N GLU A 313 -31.24 5.46 9.67
CA GLU A 313 -32.28 5.86 8.69
C GLU A 313 -33.21 4.68 8.33
N HIS A 314 -32.67 3.46 8.28
CA HIS A 314 -33.39 2.24 7.94
C HIS A 314 -33.83 1.38 9.15
N ASN A 315 -33.68 1.87 10.39
CA ASN A 315 -34.07 1.17 11.64
C ASN A 315 -33.49 -0.24 11.79
N ILE A 316 -32.20 -0.42 11.46
CA ILE A 316 -31.51 -1.72 11.56
C ILE A 316 -31.22 -2.07 13.04
N PRO A 317 -31.58 -3.27 13.54
CA PRO A 317 -31.29 -3.68 14.91
C PRO A 317 -29.79 -3.76 15.25
N ALA A 318 -29.40 -3.16 16.39
CA ALA A 318 -28.00 -2.97 16.78
C ALA A 318 -27.15 -4.25 16.83
N SER A 319 -27.72 -5.39 17.25
CA SER A 319 -27.01 -6.68 17.31
C SER A 319 -26.45 -7.12 15.96
N MET A 320 -27.18 -6.89 14.86
CA MET A 320 -26.70 -7.18 13.51
C MET A 320 -25.61 -6.21 13.05
N ILE A 321 -25.60 -4.98 13.56
CA ILE A 321 -24.59 -3.96 13.22
C ILE A 321 -23.23 -4.35 13.81
N TRP A 322 -23.19 -4.86 15.05
CA TRP A 322 -21.95 -5.28 15.70
C TRP A 322 -21.33 -6.52 15.03
N GLU A 323 -22.17 -7.51 14.67
CA GLU A 323 -21.76 -8.66 13.84
C GLU A 323 -21.19 -8.19 12.49
N PHE A 324 -21.86 -7.24 11.82
CA PHE A 324 -21.40 -6.71 10.54
C PHE A 324 -20.03 -6.04 10.65
N ILE A 325 -19.81 -5.16 11.63
CA ILE A 325 -18.53 -4.47 11.86
C ILE A 325 -17.44 -5.49 12.21
N ALA A 326 -17.74 -6.51 13.01
CA ALA A 326 -16.79 -7.59 13.31
C ALA A 326 -16.37 -8.34 12.03
N SER A 327 -17.31 -8.71 11.15
CA SER A 327 -17.00 -9.38 9.89
C SER A 327 -16.15 -8.52 8.94
N VAL A 328 -16.33 -7.19 8.98
CA VAL A 328 -15.50 -6.23 8.25
C VAL A 328 -14.06 -6.22 8.78
N VAL A 329 -13.87 -6.20 10.11
CA VAL A 329 -12.53 -6.24 10.71
C VAL A 329 -11.82 -7.57 10.40
N ILE A 330 -12.53 -8.70 10.44
CA ILE A 330 -11.98 -10.00 10.04
C ILE A 330 -11.54 -9.99 8.57
N PHE A 331 -12.39 -9.48 7.68
CA PHE A 331 -12.13 -9.40 6.24
C PHE A 331 -10.89 -8.58 5.90
N ASP A 332 -10.72 -7.41 6.52
CA ASP A 332 -9.54 -6.56 6.30
C ASP A 332 -8.29 -7.13 6.98
N SER A 333 -8.39 -7.67 8.20
CA SER A 333 -7.23 -8.10 8.99
C SER A 333 -6.52 -9.33 8.44
N PHE A 334 -7.28 -10.34 8.01
CA PHE A 334 -6.78 -11.68 7.71
C PHE A 334 -6.89 -11.99 6.21
N THR A 335 -6.26 -11.14 5.39
CA THR A 335 -6.09 -11.39 3.94
C THR A 335 -5.23 -12.64 3.70
N PRO A 336 -5.24 -13.22 2.48
CA PRO A 336 -4.34 -14.33 2.15
C PRO A 336 -2.88 -14.06 2.53
N ASP A 337 -2.17 -15.12 2.96
CA ASP A 337 -0.78 -15.14 3.42
C ASP A 337 -0.43 -14.29 4.67
N MET A 338 -1.38 -13.55 5.25
CA MET A 338 -1.19 -12.86 6.54
C MET A 338 -1.02 -13.85 7.70
N HIS A 339 -0.16 -13.49 8.65
CA HIS A 339 -0.03 -14.26 9.89
C HIS A 339 -1.28 -14.11 10.77
N MET A 340 -1.81 -15.23 11.25
CA MET A 340 -3.02 -15.29 12.08
C MET A 340 -2.73 -14.96 13.56
N PHE A 341 -2.36 -13.71 13.82
CA PHE A 341 -2.24 -13.12 15.17
C PHE A 341 -3.52 -13.30 16.01
N ASN A 342 -3.39 -13.08 17.32
CA ASN A 342 -4.54 -13.07 18.22
C ASN A 342 -5.55 -11.98 17.78
N PRO A 343 -6.84 -12.33 17.56
CA PRO A 343 -7.85 -11.38 17.06
C PRO A 343 -8.10 -10.21 18.01
N SER A 344 -7.98 -10.41 19.33
CA SER A 344 -8.14 -9.35 20.33
C SER A 344 -7.01 -8.33 20.24
N ASP A 345 -5.76 -8.77 20.12
CA ASP A 345 -4.61 -7.89 19.96
C ASP A 345 -4.64 -7.15 18.62
N VAL A 346 -5.06 -7.82 17.53
CA VAL A 346 -5.28 -7.18 16.22
C VAL A 346 -6.34 -6.08 16.32
N PHE A 347 -7.50 -6.37 16.92
CA PHE A 347 -8.56 -5.38 17.09
C PHE A 347 -8.11 -4.19 17.94
N ARG A 348 -7.49 -4.44 19.10
CA ARG A 348 -7.07 -3.42 20.06
C ARG A 348 -6.00 -2.48 19.50
N ASN A 349 -5.00 -3.01 18.79
CA ASN A 349 -3.92 -2.20 18.25
C ASN A 349 -4.30 -1.45 16.96
N LEU A 350 -5.13 -2.04 16.08
CA LEU A 350 -5.36 -1.50 14.73
C LEU A 350 -6.72 -0.83 14.52
N TYR A 351 -7.79 -1.29 15.16
CA TYR A 351 -9.17 -0.91 14.79
C TYR A 351 -9.97 -0.28 15.93
N ARG A 352 -9.70 -0.63 17.20
CA ARG A 352 -10.54 -0.28 18.35
C ARG A 352 -10.78 1.23 18.47
N GLN A 353 -9.75 2.06 18.27
CA GLN A 353 -9.90 3.52 18.33
C GLN A 353 -10.84 4.05 17.24
N SER A 354 -10.70 3.57 16.00
CA SER A 354 -11.58 3.94 14.89
C SER A 354 -13.01 3.44 15.08
N CYS A 355 -13.20 2.25 15.67
CA CYS A 355 -14.52 1.73 16.01
C CYS A 355 -15.20 2.55 17.12
N VAL A 356 -14.51 2.81 18.23
CA VAL A 356 -15.00 3.67 19.34
C VAL A 356 -15.48 5.01 18.79
N LEU A 357 -14.62 5.71 18.03
CA LEU A 357 -14.96 7.02 17.45
C LEU A 357 -16.00 6.93 16.32
N GLY A 358 -16.14 5.76 15.70
CA GLY A 358 -17.06 5.49 14.60
C GLY A 358 -18.50 5.27 15.07
N VAL A 359 -18.70 4.52 16.17
CA VAL A 359 -20.03 4.20 16.72
C VAL A 359 -20.54 5.23 17.74
N HIS A 360 -19.65 6.07 18.29
CA HIS A 360 -19.93 7.03 19.37
C HIS A 360 -21.26 7.80 19.20
N ASP A 361 -21.47 8.46 18.06
CA ASP A 361 -22.61 9.35 17.88
C ASP A 361 -23.94 8.58 17.80
N TYR A 362 -23.92 7.36 17.26
CA TYR A 362 -25.06 6.44 17.24
C TYR A 362 -25.33 5.84 18.63
N ALA A 363 -24.28 5.38 19.32
CA ALA A 363 -24.41 4.81 20.65
C ALA A 363 -25.03 5.83 21.62
N ASN A 364 -24.58 7.09 21.58
CA ASN A 364 -25.15 8.18 22.37
C ASN A 364 -26.61 8.46 22.03
N SER A 365 -27.02 8.41 20.75
CA SER A 365 -28.42 8.62 20.34
C SER A 365 -29.35 7.49 20.76
N GLN A 366 -28.82 6.28 20.97
CA GLN A 366 -29.54 5.09 21.46
C GLN A 366 -29.34 4.84 22.96
N HIS A 367 -28.69 5.74 23.69
CA HIS A 367 -28.32 5.58 25.11
C HIS A 367 -27.53 4.30 25.44
N LEU A 368 -26.68 3.84 24.51
CA LEU A 368 -25.81 2.68 24.66
C LEU A 368 -24.41 3.07 25.14
N ASP A 369 -23.81 2.25 26.01
CA ASP A 369 -22.41 2.43 26.41
C ASP A 369 -21.44 2.00 25.29
N VAL A 370 -20.54 2.91 24.90
CA VAL A 370 -19.55 2.67 23.83
C VAL A 370 -18.51 1.61 24.22
N GLY A 371 -18.23 1.45 25.52
CA GLY A 371 -17.35 0.41 26.05
C GLY A 371 -17.94 -0.99 25.81
N LEU A 372 -19.21 -1.19 26.19
CA LEU A 372 -19.95 -2.44 25.96
C LEU A 372 -20.09 -2.74 24.45
N VAL A 373 -20.51 -1.76 23.64
CA VAL A 373 -20.62 -1.92 22.17
C VAL A 373 -19.29 -2.37 21.55
N THR A 374 -18.16 -1.80 21.98
CA THR A 374 -16.85 -2.20 21.45
C THR A 374 -16.34 -3.53 22.00
N ALA A 375 -16.79 -3.96 23.19
CA ALA A 375 -16.55 -5.31 23.70
C ALA A 375 -17.37 -6.37 22.94
N ASP A 376 -18.63 -6.07 22.58
CA ASP A 376 -19.47 -6.97 21.76
C ASP A 376 -18.87 -7.18 20.36
N ILE A 377 -18.38 -6.10 19.73
CA ILE A 377 -17.64 -6.17 18.46
C ILE A 377 -16.39 -7.07 18.63
N GLU A 378 -15.61 -6.90 19.71
CA GLU A 378 -14.44 -7.72 19.98
C GLU A 378 -14.80 -9.21 20.17
N ALA A 379 -15.89 -9.51 20.90
CA ALA A 379 -16.39 -10.87 21.09
C ALA A 379 -16.83 -11.53 19.77
N HIS A 380 -17.52 -10.80 18.89
CA HIS A 380 -17.87 -11.28 17.56
C HIS A 380 -16.63 -11.53 16.68
N ILE A 381 -15.59 -10.69 16.75
CA ILE A 381 -14.32 -10.91 16.04
C ILE A 381 -13.66 -12.21 16.54
N ILE A 382 -13.56 -12.44 17.85
CA ILE A 382 -12.97 -13.67 18.42
C ILE A 382 -13.73 -14.92 17.96
N SER A 383 -15.07 -14.87 17.95
CA SER A 383 -15.92 -15.95 17.48
C SER A 383 -15.70 -16.24 15.98
N MET A 384 -15.80 -15.23 15.12
CA MET A 384 -15.60 -15.38 13.67
C MET A 384 -14.19 -15.86 13.31
N PHE A 385 -13.17 -15.37 14.00
CA PHE A 385 -11.80 -15.81 13.83
C PHE A 385 -11.61 -17.30 14.20
N SER A 386 -12.33 -17.78 15.22
CA SER A 386 -12.32 -19.20 15.59
C SER A 386 -12.94 -20.07 14.48
N HIS A 387 -14.06 -19.64 13.89
CA HIS A 387 -14.64 -20.31 12.72
C HIS A 387 -13.70 -20.27 11.49
N MET A 388 -12.99 -19.17 11.27
CA MET A 388 -12.00 -19.04 10.19
C MET A 388 -10.83 -20.01 10.38
N LYS A 389 -10.14 -19.94 11.53
CA LYS A 389 -8.92 -20.72 11.81
C LYS A 389 -9.17 -22.22 11.91
N TYR A 390 -10.26 -22.64 12.56
CA TYR A 390 -10.53 -24.06 12.82
C TYR A 390 -11.53 -24.69 11.84
N GLY A 391 -12.39 -23.89 11.19
CA GLY A 391 -13.30 -24.34 10.13
C GLY A 391 -12.69 -24.31 8.72
N GLY A 392 -11.46 -23.79 8.55
CA GLY A 392 -10.77 -23.73 7.25
C GLY A 392 -11.37 -22.73 6.25
N GLN A 393 -12.24 -21.83 6.71
CA GLN A 393 -12.86 -20.80 5.88
C GLN A 393 -11.91 -19.61 5.71
N SER A 394 -11.90 -18.97 4.54
CA SER A 394 -11.19 -17.70 4.35
C SER A 394 -11.94 -16.53 4.98
N ALA A 395 -11.24 -15.44 5.30
CA ALA A 395 -11.86 -14.22 5.80
C ALA A 395 -12.92 -13.66 4.81
N ALA A 396 -12.71 -13.83 3.49
CA ALA A 396 -13.68 -13.52 2.46
C ALA A 396 -14.94 -14.40 2.55
N ALA A 397 -14.80 -15.71 2.79
CA ALA A 397 -15.95 -16.60 2.98
C ALA A 397 -16.76 -16.27 4.25
N ILE A 398 -16.08 -15.93 5.35
CA ILE A 398 -16.72 -15.44 6.58
C ILE A 398 -17.53 -14.17 6.31
N ARG A 399 -16.96 -13.22 5.56
CA ARG A 399 -17.64 -11.96 5.20
C ARG A 399 -18.83 -12.18 4.27
N GLN A 400 -18.69 -13.03 3.25
CA GLN A 400 -19.78 -13.42 2.36
C GLN A 400 -20.96 -14.02 3.15
N GLY A 401 -20.69 -14.97 4.05
CA GLY A 401 -21.73 -15.59 4.88
C GLY A 401 -22.44 -14.61 5.83
N SER A 402 -21.73 -13.60 6.35
CA SER A 402 -22.33 -12.53 7.16
C SER A 402 -23.25 -11.61 6.34
N LEU A 403 -22.90 -11.35 5.07
CA LEU A 403 -23.73 -10.58 4.14
C LEU A 403 -24.96 -11.39 3.67
N GLU A 404 -24.83 -12.70 3.49
CA GLU A 404 -25.95 -13.58 3.10
C GLU A 404 -27.00 -13.74 4.22
N ARG A 405 -26.58 -13.89 5.49
CA ARG A 405 -27.50 -14.13 6.62
C ARG A 405 -28.61 -13.07 6.76
N ASN A 406 -28.26 -11.80 6.63
CA ASN A 406 -29.15 -10.67 6.94
C ASN A 406 -29.46 -9.81 5.69
N ILE A 407 -29.42 -10.43 4.51
CA ILE A 407 -29.54 -9.80 3.19
C ILE A 407 -30.73 -8.84 3.03
N GLN A 408 -31.87 -9.13 3.68
CA GLN A 408 -33.07 -8.28 3.63
C GLN A 408 -32.86 -6.88 4.24
N TYR A 409 -31.94 -6.76 5.19
CA TYR A 409 -31.55 -5.50 5.83
C TYR A 409 -30.46 -4.78 5.07
N TRP A 410 -29.57 -5.51 4.40
CA TRP A 410 -28.45 -4.93 3.65
C TRP A 410 -28.88 -4.42 2.27
N SER A 411 -29.80 -5.11 1.59
CA SER A 411 -30.21 -4.80 0.21
C SER A 411 -30.86 -3.43 0.02
N VAL A 412 -31.33 -2.79 1.10
CA VAL A 412 -31.89 -1.42 1.07
C VAL A 412 -30.84 -0.32 1.26
N LEU A 413 -29.64 -0.65 1.74
CA LEU A 413 -28.59 0.32 2.06
C LEU A 413 -27.73 0.62 0.83
N SER A 414 -27.71 1.88 0.40
CA SER A 414 -26.83 2.31 -0.70
C SER A 414 -26.11 3.62 -0.37
N HIS A 415 -24.88 3.75 -0.87
CA HIS A 415 -24.10 4.97 -0.80
C HIS A 415 -23.27 5.10 -2.08
N THR A 416 -22.88 6.32 -2.45
CA THR A 416 -22.18 6.62 -3.70
C THR A 416 -20.65 6.70 -3.54
N SER A 417 -20.15 6.93 -2.32
CA SER A 417 -18.72 7.12 -2.05
C SER A 417 -18.02 6.01 -1.24
N ILE A 418 -18.71 5.28 -0.35
CA ILE A 418 -18.07 4.30 0.58
C ILE A 418 -18.42 2.86 0.20
N CYS A 419 -17.44 1.95 0.24
CA CYS A 419 -17.70 0.55 -0.06
C CYS A 419 -18.33 -0.17 1.15
N LEU A 420 -19.65 -0.35 1.14
CA LEU A 420 -20.37 -1.06 2.21
C LEU A 420 -19.90 -2.51 2.42
N THR A 421 -19.32 -3.14 1.39
CA THR A 421 -18.76 -4.50 1.48
C THR A 421 -17.57 -4.59 2.44
N CYS A 422 -16.68 -3.59 2.52
CA CYS A 422 -15.49 -3.63 3.38
C CYS A 422 -15.34 -2.48 4.37
N LEU A 423 -16.07 -1.37 4.22
CA LEU A 423 -15.89 -0.09 4.92
C LEU A 423 -14.45 0.47 4.94
N GLN A 424 -13.47 -0.13 4.25
CA GLN A 424 -12.09 0.38 4.18
C GLN A 424 -11.88 1.35 3.01
N ARG A 425 -12.47 1.06 1.84
CA ARG A 425 -12.20 1.78 0.59
C ARG A 425 -13.39 2.62 0.13
N ASN A 426 -13.07 3.59 -0.72
CA ASN A 426 -14.06 4.31 -1.51
C ASN A 426 -14.60 3.43 -2.64
N LEU A 427 -15.72 3.81 -3.24
CA LEU A 427 -16.33 3.12 -4.37
C LEU A 427 -15.65 3.47 -5.70
N GLU A 428 -15.42 2.47 -6.54
CA GLU A 428 -14.73 2.60 -7.83
C GLU A 428 -15.59 2.05 -8.99
N HIS A 429 -16.51 1.15 -8.69
CA HIS A 429 -17.27 0.39 -9.67
C HIS A 429 -18.75 0.33 -9.30
N TYR A 430 -19.62 0.92 -10.10
CA TYR A 430 -21.07 0.86 -9.93
C TYR A 430 -21.66 -0.36 -10.67
N LEU A 431 -22.64 -1.04 -10.06
CA LEU A 431 -23.23 -2.31 -10.53
C LEU A 431 -24.67 -2.11 -11.03
N GLU A 432 -25.19 -3.02 -11.86
CA GLU A 432 -26.54 -2.90 -12.41
C GLU A 432 -27.66 -2.94 -11.34
N CYS A 433 -27.38 -3.52 -10.17
CA CYS A 433 -28.29 -3.61 -9.04
C CYS A 433 -28.34 -2.34 -8.16
N GLY A 434 -27.71 -1.23 -8.56
CA GLY A 434 -27.70 0.04 -7.82
C GLY A 434 -26.73 0.11 -6.63
N HIS A 435 -25.99 -0.98 -6.37
CA HIS A 435 -24.88 -1.01 -5.43
C HIS A 435 -23.55 -0.76 -6.15
N ALA A 436 -22.48 -0.56 -5.39
CA ALA A 436 -21.15 -0.36 -5.93
C ALA A 436 -20.10 -1.12 -5.11
N ILE A 437 -18.93 -1.34 -5.70
CA ILE A 437 -17.81 -2.11 -5.14
C ILE A 437 -16.49 -1.35 -5.36
N CYS A 438 -15.46 -1.69 -4.58
CA CYS A 438 -14.08 -1.22 -4.77
C CYS A 438 -13.20 -2.31 -5.38
N ASP A 439 -12.05 -1.93 -5.92
CA ASP A 439 -11.05 -2.84 -6.53
C ASP A 439 -10.72 -4.03 -5.61
N ASP A 440 -10.40 -3.80 -4.33
CA ASP A 440 -10.04 -4.86 -3.38
C ASP A 440 -11.19 -5.88 -3.16
N CYS A 441 -12.43 -5.41 -3.05
CA CYS A 441 -13.59 -6.29 -2.94
C CYS A 441 -13.91 -7.02 -4.24
N LEU A 442 -13.67 -6.39 -5.40
CA LEU A 442 -13.78 -7.05 -6.69
C LEU A 442 -12.75 -8.18 -6.82
N VAL A 443 -11.51 -8.00 -6.36
CA VAL A 443 -10.49 -9.06 -6.33
C VAL A 443 -10.89 -10.19 -5.36
N ALA A 444 -11.49 -9.86 -4.21
CA ALA A 444 -11.85 -10.84 -3.19
C ALA A 444 -13.10 -11.67 -3.51
N PHE A 445 -14.09 -11.11 -4.20
CA PHE A 445 -15.39 -11.76 -4.48
C PHE A 445 -15.65 -12.03 -5.97
N GLY A 446 -14.90 -11.39 -6.87
CA GLY A 446 -14.96 -11.63 -8.32
C GLY A 446 -14.11 -12.82 -8.76
N LYS A 447 -14.37 -13.33 -9.97
CA LYS A 447 -13.59 -14.41 -10.59
C LYS A 447 -12.60 -13.82 -11.59
N PRO A 448 -11.30 -14.18 -11.55
CA PRO A 448 -10.34 -13.78 -12.58
C PRO A 448 -10.70 -14.46 -13.90
N ARG A 449 -10.60 -13.72 -15.02
CA ARG A 449 -10.91 -14.25 -16.35
C ARG A 449 -9.73 -15.03 -16.93
N THR A 450 -9.96 -16.27 -17.35
CA THR A 450 -8.93 -17.13 -17.93
C THR A 450 -8.26 -16.47 -19.13
N GLY A 451 -6.93 -16.39 -19.11
CA GLY A 451 -6.12 -15.80 -20.19
C GLY A 451 -6.09 -14.26 -20.25
N LEU A 452 -6.74 -13.57 -19.30
CA LEU A 452 -6.79 -12.10 -19.27
C LEU A 452 -6.42 -11.59 -17.86
N GLU A 453 -5.14 -11.32 -17.66
CA GLU A 453 -4.61 -10.84 -16.39
C GLU A 453 -5.29 -9.54 -15.92
N TYR A 454 -5.52 -9.43 -14.61
CA TYR A 454 -6.19 -8.30 -13.96
C TYR A 454 -7.59 -7.96 -14.50
N GLN A 455 -8.24 -8.88 -15.23
CA GLN A 455 -9.67 -8.79 -15.54
C GLN A 455 -10.48 -9.70 -14.62
N TYR A 456 -11.54 -9.13 -14.04
CA TYR A 456 -12.45 -9.82 -13.12
C TYR A 456 -13.88 -9.76 -13.64
N GLU A 457 -14.61 -10.85 -13.48
CA GLU A 457 -16.06 -10.89 -13.65
C GLU A 457 -16.76 -11.09 -12.30
N LEU A 458 -17.95 -10.51 -12.18
CA LEU A 458 -18.79 -10.60 -11.00
C LEU A 458 -20.20 -10.98 -11.44
N VAL A 459 -20.70 -12.11 -10.94
CA VAL A 459 -21.99 -12.73 -11.35
C VAL A 459 -23.15 -12.42 -10.40
N ALA A 460 -22.84 -11.98 -9.19
CA ALA A 460 -23.78 -11.57 -8.16
C ALA A 460 -23.14 -10.46 -7.31
N CYS A 461 -23.93 -9.49 -6.85
CA CYS A 461 -23.43 -8.44 -5.97
C CYS A 461 -23.11 -9.04 -4.58
N PRO A 462 -21.87 -8.92 -4.04
CA PRO A 462 -21.53 -9.49 -2.74
C PRO A 462 -22.36 -8.93 -1.58
N PHE A 463 -22.98 -7.76 -1.76
CA PHE A 463 -23.73 -7.06 -0.72
C PHE A 463 -25.23 -7.40 -0.71
N CYS A 464 -25.87 -7.51 -1.88
CA CYS A 464 -27.31 -7.77 -2.01
C CYS A 464 -27.68 -9.05 -2.78
N GLN A 465 -26.69 -9.86 -3.19
CA GLN A 465 -26.79 -11.12 -3.97
C GLN A 465 -27.62 -11.07 -5.27
N VAL A 466 -28.10 -9.90 -5.69
CA VAL A 466 -28.75 -9.71 -6.99
C VAL A 466 -27.75 -10.09 -8.09
N LYS A 467 -28.21 -10.89 -9.06
CA LYS A 467 -27.41 -11.29 -10.23
C LYS A 467 -27.02 -10.06 -11.03
N VAL A 468 -25.74 -9.96 -11.35
CA VAL A 468 -25.12 -8.88 -12.12
C VAL A 468 -24.26 -9.47 -13.22
N HIS A 469 -23.99 -8.72 -14.29
CA HIS A 469 -23.12 -9.17 -15.39
C HIS A 469 -21.91 -8.24 -15.54
N PHE A 470 -21.36 -7.89 -14.38
CA PHE A 470 -20.33 -6.89 -14.25
C PHE A 470 -18.94 -7.44 -14.63
N ARG A 471 -18.17 -6.61 -15.34
CA ARG A 471 -16.78 -6.86 -15.73
C ARG A 471 -15.95 -5.64 -15.40
N ALA A 472 -14.73 -5.84 -14.92
CA ALA A 472 -13.79 -4.77 -14.70
C ALA A 472 -12.36 -5.19 -15.02
N ARG A 473 -11.58 -4.21 -15.47
CA ARG A 473 -10.16 -4.29 -15.72
C ARG A 473 -9.45 -3.45 -14.67
N LEU A 474 -8.69 -4.10 -13.81
CA LEU A 474 -7.82 -3.43 -12.84
C LEU A 474 -6.46 -3.16 -13.49
N LEU A 475 -5.75 -2.16 -12.97
CA LEU A 475 -4.40 -1.88 -13.39
C LEU A 475 -3.44 -2.85 -12.66
N PRO A 476 -2.47 -3.49 -13.34
CA PRO A 476 -1.45 -4.30 -12.68
C PRO A 476 -0.53 -3.42 -11.81
N PRO A 477 -0.21 -3.76 -10.54
CA PRO A 477 0.60 -2.92 -9.64
C PRO A 477 1.98 -2.51 -10.16
N THR A 478 2.54 -3.25 -11.12
CA THR A 478 3.83 -2.99 -11.78
C THR A 478 3.72 -2.13 -13.05
N CYS A 479 2.50 -1.90 -13.55
CA CYS A 479 2.24 -1.15 -14.77
C CYS A 479 2.37 0.37 -14.56
N ARG A 480 2.33 1.13 -15.66
CA ARG A 480 2.29 2.60 -15.65
C ARG A 480 0.91 3.07 -16.06
N VAL A 481 0.38 4.07 -15.36
CA VAL A 481 -0.85 4.74 -15.81
C VAL A 481 -0.60 5.48 -17.12
N ARG A 482 -1.49 5.24 -18.09
CA ARG A 482 -1.59 5.91 -19.39
C ARG A 482 -2.66 6.99 -19.29
N PHE A 483 -2.22 8.24 -19.34
CA PHE A 483 -3.05 9.41 -19.10
C PHE A 483 -3.34 10.20 -20.38
N LEU A 484 -4.58 10.67 -20.54
CA LEU A 484 -5.02 11.56 -21.62
C LEU A 484 -5.59 12.87 -21.06
N GLY A 485 -4.98 14.01 -21.41
CA GLY A 485 -5.50 15.36 -21.10
C GLY A 485 -5.99 16.10 -22.35
N ILE A 486 -7.23 16.60 -22.33
CA ILE A 486 -7.84 17.35 -23.45
C ILE A 486 -8.17 18.79 -23.01
N ASP A 487 -7.51 19.77 -23.62
CA ASP A 487 -7.68 21.19 -23.28
C ASP A 487 -9.06 21.77 -23.66
N GLY A 488 -9.42 22.86 -22.98
CA GLY A 488 -10.52 23.72 -23.38
C GLY A 488 -10.15 24.65 -24.54
N GLY A 489 -11.12 24.90 -25.43
CA GLY A 489 -10.88 25.61 -26.69
C GLY A 489 -12.07 26.30 -27.34
N GLY A 490 -13.29 26.01 -26.87
CA GLY A 490 -14.52 26.35 -27.59
C GLY A 490 -14.63 25.53 -28.87
N SER A 491 -15.05 26.14 -29.98
CA SER A 491 -15.15 25.46 -31.29
C SER A 491 -13.83 24.86 -31.81
N ARG A 492 -12.66 25.23 -31.24
CA ARG A 492 -11.35 24.71 -31.63
C ARG A 492 -11.04 23.31 -31.13
N GLY A 493 -11.86 22.74 -30.23
CA GLY A 493 -11.72 21.36 -29.75
C GLY A 493 -11.73 20.29 -30.87
N ILE A 494 -12.20 20.66 -32.07
CA ILE A 494 -12.02 19.92 -33.33
C ILE A 494 -10.57 19.44 -33.52
N ILE A 495 -9.57 20.30 -33.25
CA ILE A 495 -8.14 19.99 -33.48
C ILE A 495 -7.69 18.79 -32.63
N SER A 496 -8.10 18.74 -31.36
CA SER A 496 -7.79 17.63 -30.45
C SER A 496 -8.45 16.33 -30.90
N LEU A 497 -9.67 16.42 -31.46
CA LEU A 497 -10.43 15.26 -31.96
C LEU A 497 -9.86 14.72 -33.28
N GLU A 498 -9.46 15.60 -34.21
CA GLU A 498 -8.75 15.21 -35.44
C GLU A 498 -7.42 14.50 -35.12
N PHE A 499 -6.66 14.98 -34.13
CA PHE A 499 -5.45 14.27 -33.71
C PHE A 499 -5.78 12.90 -33.11
N MET A 500 -6.83 12.78 -32.29
CA MET A 500 -7.24 11.47 -31.75
C MET A 500 -7.65 10.48 -32.85
N GLU A 501 -8.27 10.94 -33.93
CA GLU A 501 -8.58 10.10 -35.10
C GLU A 501 -7.30 9.66 -35.83
N GLU A 502 -6.32 10.54 -35.98
CA GLU A 502 -5.03 10.18 -36.60
C GLU A 502 -4.19 9.26 -35.71
N LEU A 503 -4.27 9.43 -34.38
CA LEU A 503 -3.64 8.53 -33.40
C LEU A 503 -4.24 7.13 -33.45
N GLU A 504 -5.57 7.01 -33.59
CA GLU A 504 -6.26 5.73 -33.76
C GLU A 504 -5.76 4.99 -35.02
N LYS A 505 -5.68 5.69 -36.16
CA LYS A 505 -5.13 5.14 -37.42
C LYS A 505 -3.66 4.76 -37.33
N THR A 506 -2.85 5.55 -36.61
CA THR A 506 -1.40 5.35 -36.52
C THR A 506 -1.01 4.19 -35.61
N LEU A 507 -1.78 3.95 -34.54
CA LEU A 507 -1.45 2.90 -33.56
C LEU A 507 -1.95 1.50 -33.96
N ASP A 508 -2.86 1.38 -34.94
CA ASP A 508 -3.42 0.13 -35.47
C ASP A 508 -3.76 -0.91 -34.37
N LEU A 509 -4.48 -0.45 -33.35
CA LEU A 509 -4.75 -1.24 -32.15
C LEU A 509 -5.84 -2.30 -32.41
N PRO A 510 -5.67 -3.54 -31.91
CA PRO A 510 -6.71 -4.58 -32.01
C PRO A 510 -7.90 -4.34 -31.05
N TYR A 511 -7.98 -3.16 -30.43
CA TYR A 511 -9.00 -2.73 -29.49
C TYR A 511 -9.22 -1.20 -29.61
N PRO A 512 -10.40 -0.67 -29.22
CA PRO A 512 -10.70 0.76 -29.34
C PRO A 512 -9.72 1.67 -28.60
N LEU A 513 -9.39 2.84 -29.18
CA LEU A 513 -8.37 3.75 -28.65
C LEU A 513 -8.61 4.16 -27.18
N GLN A 514 -9.86 4.26 -26.73
CA GLN A 514 -10.19 4.58 -25.34
C GLN A 514 -9.67 3.54 -24.33
N GLU A 515 -9.61 2.25 -24.67
CA GLU A 515 -9.04 1.20 -23.82
C GLU A 515 -7.49 1.29 -23.72
N HIS A 516 -6.89 2.14 -24.55
CA HIS A 516 -5.48 2.51 -24.46
C HIS A 516 -5.17 3.49 -23.32
N PHE A 517 -6.17 4.12 -22.69
CA PHE A 517 -5.97 5.07 -21.60
C PHE A 517 -6.63 4.58 -20.31
N ASP A 518 -5.90 4.71 -19.20
CA ASP A 518 -6.38 4.30 -17.87
C ASP A 518 -7.05 5.48 -17.14
N TYR A 519 -6.64 6.72 -17.46
CA TYR A 519 -7.25 7.95 -16.95
C TYR A 519 -7.36 9.05 -18.01
N GLY A 520 -8.56 9.57 -18.23
CA GLY A 520 -8.83 10.75 -19.06
C GLY A 520 -9.29 11.98 -18.27
N ILE A 521 -8.86 13.19 -18.64
CA ILE A 521 -9.41 14.43 -18.08
C ILE A 521 -9.59 15.52 -19.14
N GLY A 522 -10.72 16.22 -19.09
CA GLY A 522 -11.07 17.26 -20.04
C GLY A 522 -11.58 18.56 -19.41
N THR A 523 -11.36 19.67 -20.09
CA THR A 523 -11.89 21.00 -19.73
C THR A 523 -12.74 21.58 -20.85
N SER A 524 -13.91 22.14 -20.55
CA SER A 524 -14.77 22.82 -21.53
C SER A 524 -15.10 21.92 -22.73
N SER A 525 -14.83 22.35 -23.96
CA SER A 525 -14.90 21.51 -25.17
C SER A 525 -14.16 20.17 -25.04
N GLY A 526 -12.98 20.15 -24.39
CA GLY A 526 -12.24 18.94 -24.08
C GLY A 526 -12.94 18.05 -23.05
N GLY A 527 -13.70 18.64 -22.12
CA GLY A 527 -14.56 17.90 -21.18
C GLY A 527 -15.71 17.18 -21.88
N VAL A 528 -16.35 17.83 -22.84
CA VAL A 528 -17.37 17.20 -23.71
C VAL A 528 -16.76 16.05 -24.52
N ALA A 529 -15.56 16.24 -25.08
CA ALA A 529 -14.82 15.19 -25.78
C ALA A 529 -14.49 14.00 -24.85
N THR A 530 -14.00 14.25 -23.63
CA THR A 530 -13.73 13.21 -22.62
C THR A 530 -14.99 12.42 -22.27
N ILE A 531 -16.14 13.08 -22.07
CA ILE A 531 -17.42 12.39 -21.80
C ILE A 531 -17.84 11.53 -22.99
N GLY A 532 -17.78 12.04 -24.21
CA GLY A 532 -18.11 11.26 -25.42
C GLY A 532 -17.22 10.02 -25.57
N PHE A 533 -15.91 10.20 -25.42
CA PHE A 533 -14.90 9.17 -25.63
C PHE A 533 -14.94 8.07 -24.55
N PHE A 534 -14.92 8.44 -23.25
CA PHE A 534 -14.90 7.47 -22.15
C PHE A 534 -16.31 7.00 -21.74
N ALA A 535 -17.24 7.92 -21.49
CA ALA A 535 -18.56 7.56 -20.96
C ALA A 535 -19.46 6.94 -22.04
N LYS A 536 -19.56 7.58 -23.21
CA LYS A 536 -20.42 7.12 -24.32
C LYS A 536 -19.73 6.13 -25.28
N TYR A 537 -18.43 5.89 -25.13
CA TYR A 537 -17.63 4.98 -25.97
C TYR A 537 -17.55 5.35 -27.45
N TRP A 538 -17.70 6.64 -27.76
CA TRP A 538 -17.61 7.12 -29.13
C TRP A 538 -16.18 6.99 -29.64
N THR A 539 -16.03 6.51 -30.88
CA THR A 539 -14.75 6.60 -31.60
C THR A 539 -14.34 8.08 -31.77
N PRO A 540 -13.05 8.40 -31.94
CA PRO A 540 -12.60 9.75 -32.25
C PRO A 540 -13.38 10.41 -33.39
N LYS A 541 -13.67 9.64 -34.44
CA LYS A 541 -14.50 10.06 -35.58
C LYS A 541 -15.95 10.39 -35.20
N GLN A 542 -16.57 9.62 -34.31
CA GLN A 542 -17.91 9.91 -33.79
C GLN A 542 -17.91 11.17 -32.91
N CYS A 543 -16.91 11.32 -32.02
CA CYS A 543 -16.71 12.54 -31.24
C CYS A 543 -16.55 13.77 -32.16
N LEU A 544 -15.73 13.67 -33.21
CA LEU A 544 -15.51 14.74 -34.19
C LEU A 544 -16.81 15.11 -34.93
N ALA A 545 -17.54 14.11 -35.45
CA ALA A 545 -18.80 14.33 -36.15
C ALA A 545 -19.87 14.98 -35.25
N PHE A 546 -19.99 14.52 -34.00
CA PHE A 546 -20.84 15.16 -33.00
C PHE A 546 -20.40 16.61 -32.75
N PHE A 547 -19.11 16.85 -32.51
CA PHE A 547 -18.60 18.17 -32.17
C PHE A 547 -18.78 19.19 -33.31
N LEU A 548 -18.68 18.74 -34.57
CA LEU A 548 -18.99 19.55 -35.75
C LEU A 548 -20.48 19.94 -35.84
N LYS A 549 -21.41 19.03 -35.50
CA LYS A 549 -22.86 19.36 -35.40
C LYS A 549 -23.09 20.34 -34.24
N PHE A 550 -22.55 20.02 -33.07
CA PHE A 550 -22.67 20.77 -31.82
C PHE A 550 -22.17 22.22 -31.97
N ALA A 551 -20.97 22.43 -32.51
CA ALA A 551 -20.39 23.75 -32.71
C ALA A 551 -21.22 24.62 -33.68
N ARG A 552 -21.87 24.04 -34.70
CA ARG A 552 -22.73 24.78 -35.64
C ARG A 552 -24.05 25.24 -35.01
N ILE A 553 -24.60 24.44 -34.09
CA ILE A 553 -25.83 24.77 -33.36
C ILE A 553 -25.57 25.89 -32.35
N ILE A 554 -24.48 25.78 -31.59
CA ILE A 554 -24.16 26.68 -30.47
C ILE A 554 -23.50 27.99 -30.94
N PHE A 555 -22.68 27.94 -31.98
CA PHE A 555 -22.03 29.10 -32.58
C PHE A 555 -22.55 29.33 -34.01
N PRO A 556 -23.83 29.74 -34.19
CA PRO A 556 -24.41 29.90 -35.51
C PRO A 556 -23.62 30.94 -36.33
N PRO A 557 -23.38 30.68 -37.63
CA PRO A 557 -22.59 31.57 -38.47
C PRO A 557 -23.25 32.94 -38.56
N LYS A 558 -22.53 33.98 -38.12
CA LYS A 558 -22.99 35.37 -38.12
C LYS A 558 -23.18 35.85 -39.57
N ARG A 559 -24.41 35.75 -40.08
CA ARG A 559 -24.81 36.36 -41.36
C ARG A 559 -24.46 37.86 -41.33
N GLY A 560 -23.87 38.36 -42.42
CA GLY A 560 -23.05 39.57 -42.40
C GLY A 560 -23.77 40.83 -41.91
N CYS A 561 -23.50 41.26 -40.68
CA CYS A 561 -23.87 42.58 -40.21
C CYS A 561 -22.88 43.62 -40.76
N ARG A 562 -23.34 44.54 -41.62
CA ARG A 562 -22.58 45.75 -41.96
C ARG A 562 -22.29 46.55 -40.70
N PHE A 563 -21.08 47.08 -40.58
CA PHE A 563 -20.62 47.83 -39.41
C PHE A 563 -21.33 49.20 -39.33
N SER A 564 -22.33 49.30 -38.45
CA SER A 564 -22.98 50.56 -38.08
C SER A 564 -22.74 50.85 -36.60
N ILE A 565 -22.38 52.10 -36.27
CA ILE A 565 -22.07 52.54 -34.91
C ILE A 565 -23.27 52.30 -33.97
N CYS A 566 -24.50 52.51 -34.45
CA CYS A 566 -25.71 52.22 -33.67
C CYS A 566 -25.85 50.72 -33.33
N ALA A 567 -25.36 49.81 -34.18
CA ALA A 567 -25.36 48.37 -33.90
C ALA A 567 -24.25 47.97 -32.91
N ILE A 568 -23.16 48.75 -32.83
CA ILE A 568 -22.11 48.59 -31.81
C ILE A 568 -22.65 49.05 -30.45
N LEU A 569 -23.28 50.23 -30.37
CA LEU A 569 -23.90 50.72 -29.14
C LEU A 569 -25.02 49.78 -28.65
N ARG A 570 -25.89 49.28 -29.55
CA ARG A 570 -26.89 48.26 -29.20
C ARG A 570 -26.27 46.95 -28.71
N ARG A 571 -25.11 46.55 -29.25
CA ARG A 571 -24.36 45.39 -28.74
C ARG A 571 -23.78 45.61 -27.35
N ILE A 572 -23.23 46.80 -27.08
CA ILE A 572 -22.70 47.14 -25.75
C ILE A 572 -23.84 47.15 -24.73
N PHE A 573 -24.99 47.77 -25.06
CA PHE A 573 -26.17 47.78 -24.19
C PHE A 573 -26.75 46.36 -23.99
N ALA A 574 -26.83 45.55 -25.04
CA ALA A 574 -27.28 44.16 -24.94
C ALA A 574 -26.30 43.30 -24.13
N PHE A 575 -24.99 43.50 -24.25
CA PHE A 575 -23.97 42.80 -23.46
C PHE A 575 -23.96 43.25 -21.98
N TYR A 576 -24.42 44.47 -21.69
CA TYR A 576 -24.59 44.97 -20.32
C TYR A 576 -25.88 44.45 -19.64
N LEU A 577 -26.86 44.01 -20.44
CA LEU A 577 -28.17 43.54 -19.96
C LEU A 577 -28.39 42.02 -20.10
N ALA A 578 -27.58 41.32 -20.91
CA ALA A 578 -27.68 39.88 -21.13
C ALA A 578 -26.55 39.14 -20.40
N ASP A 579 -26.93 38.16 -19.58
CA ASP A 579 -26.05 37.40 -18.69
C ASP A 579 -25.20 36.32 -19.43
N GLY A 580 -25.07 36.43 -20.75
CA GLY A 580 -24.34 35.53 -21.63
C GLY A 580 -24.44 35.92 -23.11
N GLY A 581 -23.38 35.68 -23.88
CA GLY A 581 -23.30 35.99 -25.32
C GLY A 581 -23.99 34.97 -26.26
N TYR A 582 -24.37 33.81 -25.74
CA TYR A 582 -25.04 32.72 -26.46
C TYR A 582 -26.11 32.07 -25.56
N ASP A 583 -27.12 31.44 -26.17
CA ASP A 583 -28.24 30.84 -25.44
C ASP A 583 -27.82 29.56 -24.70
N ALA A 584 -27.97 29.61 -23.38
CA ALA A 584 -27.72 28.52 -22.44
C ALA A 584 -28.69 27.34 -22.59
N ALA A 585 -29.93 27.58 -23.02
CA ALA A 585 -30.95 26.56 -23.22
C ALA A 585 -30.63 25.70 -24.45
N ILE A 586 -30.24 26.34 -25.56
CA ILE A 586 -29.82 25.64 -26.80
C ILE A 586 -28.61 24.72 -26.53
N LEU A 587 -27.63 25.20 -25.76
CA LEU A 587 -26.49 24.39 -25.29
C LEU A 587 -26.96 23.20 -24.45
N GLU A 588 -27.90 23.41 -23.53
CA GLU A 588 -28.41 22.38 -22.63
C GLU A 588 -29.23 21.30 -23.37
N GLU A 589 -30.11 21.69 -24.30
CA GLU A 589 -30.88 20.75 -25.13
C GLU A 589 -29.97 19.92 -26.03
N ALA A 590 -28.99 20.53 -26.69
CA ALA A 590 -28.03 19.81 -27.54
C ALA A 590 -27.18 18.80 -26.74
N LEU A 591 -26.85 19.11 -25.48
CA LEU A 591 -26.16 18.18 -24.58
C LEU A 591 -27.09 17.05 -24.10
N LYS A 592 -28.37 17.34 -23.81
CA LYS A 592 -29.38 16.33 -23.43
C LYS A 592 -29.66 15.36 -24.57
N GLU A 593 -29.84 15.84 -25.80
CA GLU A 593 -30.04 15.02 -27.01
C GLU A 593 -28.88 14.00 -27.19
N ALA A 594 -27.64 14.47 -27.04
CA ALA A 594 -26.46 13.68 -27.37
C ALA A 594 -25.99 12.74 -26.25
N LEU A 595 -26.04 13.19 -24.99
CA LEU A 595 -25.52 12.45 -23.84
C LEU A 595 -26.60 11.65 -23.11
N GLY A 596 -27.87 12.03 -23.25
CA GLY A 596 -29.00 11.38 -22.59
C GLY A 596 -28.99 11.53 -21.06
N SER A 597 -29.79 10.72 -20.38
CA SER A 597 -29.93 10.71 -18.91
C SER A 597 -28.99 9.74 -18.19
N ASP A 598 -27.86 9.37 -18.81
CA ASP A 598 -26.82 8.57 -18.14
C ASP A 598 -26.14 9.40 -17.04
N ARG A 599 -25.76 8.75 -15.93
CA ARG A 599 -25.04 9.40 -14.80
C ARG A 599 -23.53 9.43 -15.04
N MET A 600 -22.83 10.34 -14.34
CA MET A 600 -21.37 10.42 -14.36
C MET A 600 -20.71 9.23 -13.66
N PHE A 601 -21.28 8.79 -12.53
CA PHE A 601 -20.93 7.53 -11.88
C PHE A 601 -22.10 6.56 -12.01
N ASP A 602 -21.94 5.57 -12.87
CA ASP A 602 -22.99 4.62 -13.26
C ASP A 602 -22.39 3.28 -13.66
N SER A 603 -23.24 2.28 -13.84
CA SER A 603 -22.87 0.97 -14.38
C SER A 603 -22.20 1.13 -15.76
N ALA A 604 -21.11 0.39 -15.97
CA ALA A 604 -20.45 0.29 -17.28
C ALA A 604 -21.30 -0.45 -18.35
N LYS A 605 -22.48 -0.97 -17.96
CA LYS A 605 -23.40 -1.74 -18.81
C LYS A 605 -22.65 -2.92 -19.44
N SER A 606 -22.65 -3.06 -20.76
CA SER A 606 -21.96 -4.16 -21.47
C SER A 606 -20.43 -4.04 -21.55
N ARG A 607 -19.84 -2.95 -21.05
CA ARG A 607 -18.40 -2.64 -21.18
C ARG A 607 -17.64 -2.96 -19.89
N PRO A 608 -16.33 -3.28 -19.96
CA PRO A 608 -15.51 -3.41 -18.76
C PRO A 608 -15.35 -2.04 -18.07
N SER A 609 -15.60 -2.01 -16.76
CA SER A 609 -15.24 -0.87 -15.91
C SER A 609 -13.73 -0.83 -15.64
N GLY A 610 -13.25 0.27 -15.05
CA GLY A 610 -11.83 0.48 -14.70
C GLY A 610 -11.15 1.63 -15.45
N MET A 611 -11.68 2.07 -16.60
CA MET A 611 -11.29 3.35 -17.20
C MET A 611 -11.82 4.50 -16.35
N LYS A 612 -10.91 5.31 -15.80
CA LYS A 612 -11.27 6.47 -14.98
C LYS A 612 -11.31 7.71 -15.87
N TYR A 613 -12.25 8.62 -15.63
CA TYR A 613 -12.31 9.90 -16.32
C TYR A 613 -12.93 11.02 -15.46
N ALA A 614 -12.50 12.26 -15.72
CA ALA A 614 -12.98 13.45 -15.03
C ALA A 614 -13.17 14.63 -15.98
N VAL A 615 -14.04 15.58 -15.60
CA VAL A 615 -14.15 16.89 -16.22
C VAL A 615 -14.01 18.00 -15.18
N THR A 616 -13.45 19.13 -15.59
CA THR A 616 -13.18 20.26 -14.70
C THR A 616 -14.29 21.32 -14.76
N ALA A 617 -14.78 21.76 -13.62
CA ALA A 617 -15.59 22.96 -13.46
C ALA A 617 -14.96 23.90 -12.42
N THR A 618 -15.50 25.10 -12.22
CA THR A 618 -15.15 25.96 -11.07
C THR A 618 -16.40 26.46 -10.36
N THR A 619 -16.30 26.73 -9.06
CA THR A 619 -17.34 27.46 -8.31
C THR A 619 -17.34 28.95 -8.66
N ILE A 620 -18.50 29.62 -8.55
CA ILE A 620 -18.57 31.09 -8.73
C ILE A 620 -17.94 31.84 -7.55
N SER A 621 -18.22 31.39 -6.33
CA SER A 621 -17.88 32.08 -5.07
C SER A 621 -16.39 32.37 -4.88
N ASP A 622 -15.54 31.43 -5.30
CA ASP A 622 -14.13 31.35 -4.93
C ASP A 622 -13.24 30.85 -6.08
N ALA A 623 -13.80 30.64 -7.28
CA ALA A 623 -13.12 30.05 -8.45
C ALA A 623 -12.39 28.72 -8.16
N THR A 624 -12.83 27.98 -7.13
CA THR A 624 -12.19 26.72 -6.73
C THR A 624 -12.46 25.66 -7.80
N LEU A 625 -11.41 24.99 -8.25
CA LEU A 625 -11.49 23.89 -9.20
C LEU A 625 -12.35 22.75 -8.62
N CYS A 626 -13.32 22.29 -9.38
CA CYS A 626 -14.15 21.14 -9.10
C CYS A 626 -13.84 20.02 -10.11
N LEU A 627 -13.62 18.80 -9.64
CA LEU A 627 -13.55 17.60 -10.46
C LEU A 627 -14.87 16.86 -10.38
N ILE A 628 -15.48 16.61 -11.54
CA ILE A 628 -16.66 15.76 -11.72
C ILE A 628 -16.17 14.49 -12.41
N SER A 629 -16.42 13.29 -11.89
CA SER A 629 -15.75 12.06 -12.37
C SER A 629 -16.61 10.80 -12.23
N ASN A 630 -16.14 9.70 -12.83
CA ASN A 630 -16.73 8.36 -12.67
C ASN A 630 -16.07 7.49 -11.58
N TYR A 631 -15.34 8.09 -10.65
CA TYR A 631 -14.67 7.40 -9.54
C TYR A 631 -14.75 8.24 -8.26
N ASN A 632 -14.21 7.79 -7.13
CA ASN A 632 -14.20 8.58 -5.90
C ASN A 632 -12.77 8.91 -5.46
N GLY A 633 -12.37 10.18 -5.58
CA GLY A 633 -11.07 10.66 -5.10
C GLY A 633 -10.87 10.40 -3.59
N SER A 634 -9.63 10.09 -3.20
CA SER A 634 -9.27 9.69 -1.83
C SER A 634 -9.03 10.84 -0.86
N SER A 635 -9.46 12.06 -1.19
CA SER A 635 -9.17 13.26 -0.39
C SER A 635 -10.06 13.31 0.86
N PRO A 636 -9.50 13.43 2.08
CA PRO A 636 -10.29 13.72 3.27
C PRO A 636 -11.04 15.06 3.12
N PRO A 637 -12.28 15.19 3.62
CA PRO A 637 -12.99 16.45 3.62
C PRO A 637 -12.39 17.41 4.67
N GLY A 638 -11.33 18.15 4.30
CA GLY A 638 -10.76 19.16 5.19
C GLY A 638 -9.44 19.82 4.75
N LYS A 639 -9.48 21.15 4.63
CA LYS A 639 -8.40 22.14 4.86
C LYS A 639 -7.20 22.27 3.91
N ASP A 640 -6.90 21.38 2.95
CA ASP A 640 -5.75 21.65 2.03
C ASP A 640 -5.89 21.12 0.57
N SER A 641 -7.10 20.79 0.13
CA SER A 641 -7.33 20.36 -1.26
C SER A 641 -7.47 21.57 -2.19
N ARG A 642 -6.49 21.76 -3.10
CA ARG A 642 -6.51 22.81 -4.16
C ARG A 642 -7.60 22.60 -5.24
N TYR A 643 -8.52 21.68 -5.01
CA TYR A 643 -9.71 21.37 -5.78
C TYR A 643 -10.70 20.61 -4.89
N LYS A 644 -11.98 20.59 -5.28
CA LYS A 644 -13.07 19.82 -4.67
C LYS A 644 -13.40 18.64 -5.59
N HIS A 645 -13.63 17.46 -5.05
CA HIS A 645 -14.17 16.33 -5.81
C HIS A 645 -15.70 16.32 -5.62
N LEU A 646 -16.47 16.41 -6.70
CA LEU A 646 -17.93 16.46 -6.65
C LEU A 646 -18.50 15.04 -6.74
N ARG A 647 -19.28 14.67 -5.72
CA ARG A 647 -20.02 13.40 -5.60
C ARG A 647 -21.27 13.69 -4.77
N ALA A 648 -22.45 13.30 -5.24
CA ALA A 648 -23.67 13.44 -4.44
C ALA A 648 -23.75 12.29 -3.43
N THR A 649 -24.26 12.53 -2.22
CA THR A 649 -24.41 11.48 -1.18
C THR A 649 -25.40 10.39 -1.61
N ARG A 650 -26.48 10.77 -2.32
CA ARG A 650 -27.55 9.89 -2.77
C ARG A 650 -27.49 9.66 -4.28
N THR A 651 -27.69 8.41 -4.69
CA THR A 651 -27.76 7.97 -6.09
C THR A 651 -28.74 8.78 -6.96
N THR A 652 -29.84 9.25 -6.37
CA THR A 652 -30.86 10.06 -7.07
C THR A 652 -30.41 11.49 -7.38
N GLN A 653 -29.37 11.98 -6.69
CA GLN A 653 -28.76 13.30 -6.84
C GLN A 653 -27.43 13.25 -7.62
N GLU A 654 -27.02 12.07 -8.10
CA GLU A 654 -25.80 11.87 -8.86
C GLU A 654 -25.86 12.62 -10.21
N MET A 655 -24.78 13.31 -10.56
CA MET A 655 -24.76 14.26 -11.67
C MET A 655 -24.89 13.54 -13.02
N LEU A 656 -25.73 14.05 -13.91
CA LEU A 656 -25.92 13.52 -15.25
C LEU A 656 -24.78 13.94 -16.18
N LEU A 657 -24.49 13.11 -17.20
CA LEU A 657 -23.42 13.41 -18.17
C LEU A 657 -23.62 14.77 -18.87
N TRP A 658 -24.87 15.13 -19.19
CA TRP A 658 -25.20 16.43 -19.79
C TRP A 658 -25.03 17.60 -18.83
N GLU A 659 -25.24 17.40 -17.52
CA GLU A 659 -25.03 18.43 -16.49
C GLU A 659 -23.53 18.68 -16.31
N ALA A 660 -22.74 17.62 -16.19
CA ALA A 660 -21.27 17.70 -16.14
C ALA A 660 -20.71 18.44 -17.37
N ALA A 661 -21.22 18.12 -18.56
CA ALA A 661 -20.88 18.80 -19.81
C ALA A 661 -21.35 20.26 -19.84
N ARG A 662 -22.53 20.59 -19.29
CA ARG A 662 -23.07 21.96 -19.24
C ARG A 662 -22.32 22.84 -18.23
N CYS A 663 -21.88 22.28 -17.11
CA CYS A 663 -21.03 22.95 -16.13
C CYS A 663 -19.62 23.19 -16.66
N THR A 664 -18.97 22.20 -17.28
CA THR A 664 -17.60 22.36 -17.78
C THR A 664 -17.51 23.35 -18.95
N THR A 665 -18.58 23.53 -19.74
CA THR A 665 -18.65 24.47 -20.89
C THR A 665 -19.24 25.85 -20.58
N ALA A 666 -19.60 26.12 -19.31
CA ALA A 666 -20.24 27.37 -18.88
C ALA A 666 -19.24 28.55 -18.80
N ALA A 667 -18.64 28.92 -19.93
CA ALA A 667 -17.60 29.95 -19.99
C ALA A 667 -18.20 31.35 -19.74
N PRO A 668 -17.71 32.11 -18.75
CA PRO A 668 -18.21 33.47 -18.49
C PRO A 668 -18.15 34.35 -19.73
N THR A 669 -19.10 35.27 -19.86
CA THR A 669 -19.40 36.09 -21.06
C THR A 669 -19.92 35.32 -22.28
N TYR A 670 -19.77 34.00 -22.36
CA TYR A 670 -20.33 33.16 -23.43
C TYR A 670 -21.65 32.52 -23.01
N PHE A 671 -21.69 31.86 -21.85
CA PHE A 671 -22.88 31.20 -21.31
C PHE A 671 -23.08 31.56 -19.84
N THR A 672 -24.32 31.54 -19.39
CA THR A 672 -24.64 31.60 -17.96
C THR A 672 -24.05 30.40 -17.21
N PRO A 673 -23.64 30.58 -15.94
CA PRO A 673 -23.33 29.45 -15.05
C PRO A 673 -24.53 28.51 -14.84
N LYS A 674 -24.25 27.26 -14.43
CA LYS A 674 -25.30 26.27 -14.14
C LYS A 674 -25.40 26.05 -12.63
N TYR A 675 -26.59 26.28 -12.07
CA TYR A 675 -26.92 25.86 -10.71
C TYR A 675 -27.39 24.41 -10.70
N LEU A 676 -26.93 23.63 -9.73
CA LEU A 676 -27.39 22.29 -9.39
C LEU A 676 -27.61 22.23 -7.88
N GLU A 677 -28.76 21.74 -7.43
CA GLU A 677 -29.18 21.78 -6.02
C GLU A 677 -28.12 21.20 -5.06
N SER A 678 -27.58 20.02 -5.39
CA SER A 678 -26.60 19.31 -4.55
C SER A 678 -25.16 19.80 -4.69
N PHE A 679 -24.85 20.71 -5.62
CA PHE A 679 -23.48 21.12 -5.95
C PHE A 679 -23.25 22.64 -6.00
N GLY A 680 -24.31 23.44 -5.87
CA GLY A 680 -24.26 24.89 -6.01
C GLY A 680 -24.11 25.34 -7.47
N THR A 681 -23.61 26.56 -7.67
CA THR A 681 -23.45 27.15 -9.00
C THR A 681 -22.04 26.95 -9.55
N LEU A 682 -21.95 26.32 -10.72
CA LEU A 682 -20.72 25.94 -11.40
C LEU A 682 -20.57 26.65 -12.75
N GLN A 683 -19.32 26.97 -13.10
CA GLN A 683 -18.90 27.59 -14.35
C GLN A 683 -17.68 26.85 -14.95
N ASP A 684 -17.21 27.26 -16.13
CA ASP A 684 -16.15 26.57 -16.89
C ASP A 684 -14.86 26.34 -16.07
N GLY A 685 -14.27 25.15 -16.21
CA GLY A 685 -13.00 24.79 -15.56
C GLY A 685 -11.79 25.59 -16.05
N GLY A 686 -11.89 26.18 -17.25
CA GLY A 686 -10.86 26.95 -17.93
C GLY A 686 -10.43 28.22 -17.20
N LEU A 687 -11.28 28.74 -16.30
CA LEU A 687 -10.93 29.86 -15.41
C LEU A 687 -9.78 29.51 -14.46
N ALA A 688 -9.74 28.26 -13.97
CA ALA A 688 -8.67 27.78 -13.11
C ALA A 688 -7.58 27.06 -13.92
N TYR A 689 -7.97 26.11 -14.78
CA TYR A 689 -7.05 25.27 -15.57
C TYR A 689 -7.65 24.90 -16.93
N ASN A 690 -7.45 25.75 -17.94
CA ASN A 690 -7.81 25.41 -19.34
C ASN A 690 -7.06 24.17 -19.89
N ASN A 691 -5.90 23.85 -19.31
CA ASN A 691 -5.16 22.62 -19.56
C ASN A 691 -5.27 21.70 -18.33
N PRO A 692 -6.01 20.59 -18.40
CA PRO A 692 -6.30 19.76 -17.23
C PRO A 692 -5.18 18.79 -16.85
N VAL A 693 -4.02 18.81 -17.52
CA VAL A 693 -2.89 17.92 -17.21
C VAL A 693 -2.38 18.12 -15.78
N ARG A 694 -2.30 19.38 -15.32
CA ARG A 694 -1.83 19.69 -13.97
C ARG A 694 -2.76 19.17 -12.86
N PRO A 695 -4.10 19.39 -12.90
CA PRO A 695 -4.98 18.76 -11.94
C PRO A 695 -5.05 17.23 -12.12
N GLY A 696 -5.07 16.71 -13.34
CA GLY A 696 -5.06 15.26 -13.60
C GLY A 696 -3.85 14.54 -12.99
N LEU A 697 -2.63 15.06 -13.20
CA LEU A 697 -1.40 14.50 -12.61
C LEU A 697 -1.31 14.69 -11.08
N ARG A 698 -2.11 15.58 -10.47
CA ARG A 698 -2.23 15.68 -9.01
C ARG A 698 -3.16 14.62 -8.45
N GLU A 699 -4.28 14.38 -9.14
CA GLU A 699 -5.32 13.43 -8.75
C GLU A 699 -4.88 11.97 -8.96
N TRP A 700 -4.02 11.69 -9.95
CA TRP A 700 -3.52 10.35 -10.25
C TRP A 700 -2.97 9.57 -9.04
N LEU A 701 -2.14 10.16 -8.17
CA LEU A 701 -1.56 9.45 -7.02
C LEU A 701 -2.62 9.03 -5.98
N PRO A 702 -3.55 9.91 -5.56
CA PRO A 702 -4.77 9.50 -4.84
C PRO A 702 -5.55 8.39 -5.55
N THR A 703 -5.89 8.59 -6.83
CA THR A 703 -6.85 7.73 -7.57
C THR A 703 -6.36 6.31 -7.87
N PHE A 704 -5.05 6.09 -7.94
CA PHE A 704 -4.47 4.76 -8.21
C PHE A 704 -3.59 4.22 -7.08
N GLY A 705 -3.22 5.04 -6.09
CA GLY A 705 -2.40 4.63 -4.96
C GLY A 705 -0.88 4.71 -5.19
N THR A 706 -0.13 4.51 -4.10
CA THR A 706 1.32 4.80 -4.00
C THR A 706 2.24 3.77 -4.67
N PHE A 707 1.71 2.61 -5.07
CA PHE A 707 2.46 1.58 -5.83
C PHE A 707 2.89 2.10 -7.20
N TYR A 708 2.04 2.91 -7.85
CA TYR A 708 2.30 3.46 -9.17
C TYR A 708 3.28 4.64 -9.09
N ARG A 709 4.56 4.36 -9.34
CA ARG A 709 5.64 5.37 -9.24
C ARG A 709 5.90 6.17 -10.53
N THR A 710 5.24 5.86 -11.64
CA THR A 710 5.44 6.52 -12.95
C THR A 710 4.18 6.59 -13.81
N VAL A 711 3.94 7.74 -14.46
CA VAL A 711 2.90 7.99 -15.47
C VAL A 711 3.54 8.14 -16.85
N HIS A 712 2.85 7.66 -17.89
CA HIS A 712 2.99 8.16 -19.26
C HIS A 712 1.75 9.01 -19.59
N TRP A 713 1.95 10.25 -20.03
CA TRP A 713 0.85 11.18 -20.30
C TRP A 713 0.94 11.76 -21.71
N LEU A 714 -0.21 11.87 -22.35
CA LEU A 714 -0.45 12.60 -23.59
C LEU A 714 -1.35 13.79 -23.28
N ALA A 715 -1.06 14.96 -23.87
CA ALA A 715 -1.91 16.13 -23.73
C ALA A 715 -2.00 16.95 -25.01
N PHE A 716 -3.19 17.44 -25.31
CA PHE A 716 -3.46 18.29 -26.45
C PHE A 716 -3.47 19.77 -26.06
N ILE A 717 -2.36 20.47 -26.31
CA ILE A 717 -2.16 21.86 -25.89
C ILE A 717 -2.51 22.83 -27.04
N GLU A 718 -3.71 23.39 -27.04
CA GLU A 718 -4.17 24.30 -28.12
C GLU A 718 -3.29 25.55 -28.29
N ARG A 719 -2.70 26.08 -27.20
CA ARG A 719 -1.88 27.31 -27.23
C ARG A 719 -0.61 27.22 -28.08
N LEU A 720 -0.15 26.02 -28.47
CA LEU A 720 1.00 25.85 -29.34
C LEU A 720 0.65 25.98 -30.83
N CYS A 721 -0.58 25.64 -31.23
CA CYS A 721 -0.98 25.63 -32.65
C CYS A 721 -1.22 27.04 -33.21
N THR A 722 -1.70 28.00 -32.40
CA THR A 722 -2.05 29.35 -32.90
C THR A 722 -0.86 30.22 -33.32
N ARG A 723 0.37 29.93 -32.89
CA ARG A 723 1.56 30.68 -33.34
C ARG A 723 2.04 30.31 -34.74
N TYR A 724 1.67 29.14 -35.28
CA TYR A 724 2.07 28.72 -36.62
C TYR A 724 1.20 29.33 -37.73
N HIS A 725 -0.03 29.75 -37.43
CA HIS A 725 -0.95 30.27 -38.45
C HIS A 725 -0.72 31.74 -38.84
N SER A 726 0.15 32.48 -38.13
CA SER A 726 0.51 33.87 -38.49
C SER A 726 1.81 33.98 -39.30
N MET A 727 2.39 32.87 -39.76
CA MET A 727 3.61 32.87 -40.60
C MET A 727 3.48 31.92 -41.79
N GLY A 728 3.09 32.49 -42.93
CA GLY A 728 3.51 32.02 -44.26
C GLY A 728 2.76 30.83 -44.88
N ASN A 729 2.30 31.03 -46.12
CA ASN A 729 1.96 29.94 -47.02
C ASN A 729 3.20 29.09 -47.34
N SER A 730 3.30 27.90 -46.76
CA SER A 730 4.08 26.78 -47.32
C SER A 730 3.63 25.46 -46.68
N ALA A 731 3.57 24.40 -47.49
CA ALA A 731 3.12 23.08 -47.02
C ALA A 731 4.15 22.48 -46.06
N GLY A 732 3.78 22.34 -44.79
CA GLY A 732 4.66 21.83 -43.73
C GLY A 732 3.86 21.14 -42.62
N LYS A 733 4.39 20.02 -42.11
CA LYS A 733 3.72 19.13 -41.16
C LYS A 733 3.35 19.85 -39.86
N ILE A 734 2.13 19.60 -39.37
CA ILE A 734 1.67 20.04 -38.05
C ILE A 734 2.35 19.16 -36.97
N THR A 735 3.33 19.70 -36.26
CA THR A 735 3.95 19.04 -35.09
C THR A 735 4.00 19.99 -33.89
N GLY A 736 3.03 19.86 -33.00
CA GLY A 736 2.92 20.59 -31.74
C GLY A 736 2.81 19.64 -30.53
N MET A 737 3.76 18.74 -30.35
CA MET A 737 3.79 17.78 -29.23
C MET A 737 4.55 18.33 -28.01
N ALA A 738 4.05 18.03 -26.81
CA ALA A 738 4.77 18.23 -25.56
C ALA A 738 4.70 16.95 -24.70
N LEU A 739 5.76 16.15 -24.73
CA LEU A 739 5.96 14.96 -23.89
C LEU A 739 7.02 15.28 -22.82
N MET A 740 6.74 15.08 -21.53
CA MET A 740 7.79 15.18 -20.49
C MET A 740 7.70 14.08 -19.43
N LYS A 741 8.86 13.66 -18.93
CA LYS A 741 9.01 12.66 -17.87
C LYS A 741 9.43 13.35 -16.57
N LYS A 742 8.68 13.17 -15.47
CA LYS A 742 9.07 13.67 -14.14
C LYS A 742 9.81 12.58 -13.37
N LYS A 743 11.10 12.79 -13.06
CA LYS A 743 11.93 11.93 -12.21
C LYS A 743 12.22 12.66 -10.88
N ARG A 744 12.23 11.96 -9.75
CA ARG A 744 12.74 12.48 -8.46
C ARG A 744 14.22 12.06 -8.35
N ASN A 745 15.06 12.90 -7.76
CA ASN A 745 16.53 12.82 -7.91
C ASN A 745 17.17 11.54 -7.34
N GLY A 746 18.25 11.10 -8.01
CA GLY A 746 19.17 10.00 -7.66
C GLY A 746 20.28 9.94 -8.72
N THR A 747 21.54 9.69 -8.32
CA THR A 747 22.79 10.12 -8.99
C THR A 747 23.40 9.16 -10.05
N SER A 748 24.44 9.65 -10.75
CA SER A 748 25.32 9.00 -11.77
C SER A 748 24.72 8.74 -13.18
N GLY A 749 25.45 8.82 -14.30
CA GLY A 749 26.79 9.35 -14.60
C GLY A 749 27.31 8.95 -16.01
N SER A 750 27.92 9.88 -16.78
CA SER A 750 28.50 9.71 -18.16
C SER A 750 27.47 9.51 -19.32
N ILE A 751 27.73 9.72 -20.65
CA ILE A 751 28.84 10.35 -21.41
C ILE A 751 28.34 10.89 -22.81
N TYR A 752 29.24 11.49 -23.61
CA TYR A 752 29.17 12.17 -24.95
C TYR A 752 28.49 11.45 -26.16
N PRO A 753 28.30 12.08 -27.37
CA PRO A 753 28.80 13.39 -27.86
C PRO A 753 27.76 14.39 -28.45
N SER A 754 28.28 15.51 -28.98
CA SER A 754 27.65 16.80 -29.33
C SER A 754 26.89 16.90 -30.66
N LEU A 755 25.89 17.79 -30.71
CA LEU A 755 25.35 18.40 -31.95
C LEU A 755 25.25 19.94 -31.81
N VAL A 756 25.42 20.64 -32.94
CA VAL A 756 25.73 22.07 -33.03
C VAL A 756 24.54 22.98 -32.67
N ARG A 757 24.78 24.05 -31.90
CA ARG A 757 23.81 25.15 -31.67
C ARG A 757 24.14 26.34 -32.55
N ASN A 758 23.15 26.82 -33.32
CA ASN A 758 23.22 28.07 -34.07
C ASN A 758 22.68 29.24 -33.17
N PRO A 759 23.45 30.31 -32.90
CA PRO A 759 23.15 31.24 -31.82
C PRO A 759 22.46 32.56 -32.24
N GLU A 760 21.19 32.53 -32.69
CA GLU A 760 20.40 33.77 -32.93
C GLU A 760 19.02 33.81 -32.25
N LEU A 761 18.70 32.89 -31.34
CA LEU A 761 17.42 32.85 -30.60
C LEU A 761 17.59 33.04 -29.09
N THR A 762 18.11 34.20 -28.68
CA THR A 762 18.22 34.59 -27.26
C THR A 762 17.66 35.99 -26.96
N ARG A 763 16.34 36.11 -26.85
CA ARG A 763 15.65 37.03 -25.92
C ARG A 763 14.16 36.70 -25.79
N SER A 764 13.63 36.76 -24.56
CA SER A 764 12.20 36.70 -24.20
C SER A 764 11.41 35.40 -24.45
N THR A 765 11.69 34.34 -23.65
CA THR A 765 10.73 33.56 -22.81
C THR A 765 11.34 32.20 -22.43
N ARG A 766 11.40 31.88 -21.12
CA ARG A 766 11.91 30.58 -20.64
C ARG A 766 10.82 29.51 -20.68
N CYS A 767 10.76 28.74 -21.77
CA CYS A 767 10.14 27.42 -21.79
C CYS A 767 11.23 26.36 -21.91
N ASN A 768 11.40 25.54 -20.87
CA ASN A 768 12.40 24.46 -20.88
C ASN A 768 11.86 23.28 -21.70
N ILE A 769 12.46 23.06 -22.88
CA ILE A 769 12.22 21.91 -23.76
C ILE A 769 13.26 20.83 -23.40
N PHE A 770 12.81 19.58 -23.21
CA PHE A 770 13.68 18.41 -22.99
C PHE A 770 13.17 17.21 -23.79
N GLU A 771 14.08 16.53 -24.48
CA GLU A 771 13.79 15.46 -25.46
C GLU A 771 13.26 14.15 -24.84
N MET A 772 12.67 13.32 -25.70
CA MET A 772 12.40 11.90 -25.43
C MET A 772 12.77 11.07 -26.67
N ARG A 773 13.55 10.01 -26.50
CA ARG A 773 13.79 8.99 -27.53
C ARG A 773 12.81 7.83 -27.35
N PHE A 774 12.31 7.30 -28.47
CA PHE A 774 11.64 6.00 -28.50
C PHE A 774 12.70 4.89 -28.42
N ASN A 775 12.49 3.91 -27.54
CA ASN A 775 13.04 2.57 -27.70
C ASN A 775 11.85 1.63 -27.84
N ILE A 776 11.81 0.89 -28.95
CA ILE A 776 10.91 -0.24 -29.15
C ILE A 776 11.65 -1.48 -28.64
N THR A 777 11.14 -2.07 -27.57
CA THR A 777 11.47 -3.41 -27.04
C THR A 777 10.24 -3.94 -26.31
#